data_AF-A0A5P9P684-F1
#
_entry.id   AF-A0A5P9P684-F1
#
_cell.length_a   1.000
_cell.length_b   1.000
_cell.length_c   1.000
_cell.angle_alpha   90.00
_cell.angle_beta   90.00
_cell.angle_gamma   90.00
#
_symmetry.space_group_name_H-M   'P 1'
#
loop_
_entity.id
_entity.type
_entity.pdbx_description
1 polymer ?
#
loop_
_entity_poly.entity_id
_entity_poly.type
_entity_poly.pdbx_seq_one_letter_code
_entity_poly.pdbx_strand_id
1 'polypeptide(L)'
;MTSAEIIEPLGHHELLLVIVQFTVLLFVARALGETFRALGQPAVVGELLAGVVLGPSILGLVAPGIYESLFLVSEAQFHLLEVISWLGLIMLLIVTGLETDIDLIVSKGRTALILSLGGIIVPFATGFALGWVLPSAFIAAPEERIVFSLFLATAMSISAIPVIAKVLIELDVVRRDIGQLILAAGMVDDTIGWILLATVAGLARTGVFDVGSAVTTVLSVIAFLGIAFTIGRRLTFELVRWVDNAFGSDVALLSTLMLLALAAGAVTQYMGLEAILGAFVVGVLVSQVKRFDYDLRHTFETITLSIFAPIFFAIAGLRMDVAGLFDPTVFTVGLVVLAVACFGKFAGIMGVAPIAGLSRWEGITIGGGMNARGAMEIIVATIGLGAGILTVEMYSIIVAIAIVTSLMAPAIMRWSIPKIEMSPDERERIDREAYRQESFVENLTRVLLPTRGGADTQYAARLLGPLLRDREIELDVLCVSESGAESGNDVAGAATRLRRGLVSWLRPTVRSSNTAVVADETERIFDLVEANLGEGTRQPRRLTRARTDSVAETILEESTAGYDLVVLGEAGTGRTPDEPLFSDTVDRVIQETTSPAMVVSTQSVQTAPPDEPLERILLPTVGTVSSRYASELAFAIAASENALVEILHVVAEPQADEQFAGGPDLSRQVGIGEQIVEREAALGRQLGASVLTTVTTAASPEAEIVERAARTDADVIVMGSDVRAISRRAFLGHRVEHVVRNAPCPVAVLSA
;
A
#
# COMPACT_ATOMS: atom_id res chain seq x y z
N MET A 1 -7.54 -59.39 -12.85
CA MET A 1 -6.39 -58.74 -12.18
C MET A 1 -5.29 -58.64 -13.21
N THR A 2 -5.36 -57.61 -14.04
CA THR A 2 -4.39 -57.32 -15.11
C THR A 2 -3.21 -56.55 -14.52
N SER A 3 -2.02 -56.87 -14.99
CA SER A 3 -0.72 -56.26 -14.68
C SER A 3 -0.82 -54.79 -14.24
N ALA A 4 -0.32 -54.49 -13.04
CA ALA A 4 -0.05 -53.12 -12.64
C ALA A 4 0.92 -52.53 -13.67
N GLU A 5 0.43 -51.67 -14.57
CA GLU A 5 1.27 -50.82 -15.40
C GLU A 5 2.14 -50.01 -14.44
N ILE A 6 3.42 -50.34 -14.42
CA ILE A 6 4.42 -49.52 -13.75
C ILE A 6 4.42 -48.21 -14.53
N ILE A 7 3.87 -47.14 -13.95
CA ILE A 7 3.99 -45.80 -14.50
C ILE A 7 5.48 -45.45 -14.42
N GLU A 8 6.17 -45.48 -15.56
CA GLU A 8 7.59 -45.11 -15.60
C GLU A 8 7.75 -43.65 -15.16
N PRO A 9 8.69 -43.36 -14.24
CA PRO A 9 8.97 -41.98 -13.84
C PRO A 9 9.58 -41.21 -15.01
N LEU A 10 9.38 -39.89 -15.01
CA LEU A 10 10.02 -38.95 -15.96
C LEU A 10 11.51 -39.27 -16.12
N GLY A 11 11.99 -39.29 -17.38
CA GLY A 11 13.36 -39.59 -17.67
C GLY A 11 14.31 -38.56 -17.04
N HIS A 12 15.49 -38.99 -16.59
CA HIS A 12 16.49 -38.07 -16.01
C HIS A 12 16.87 -36.93 -16.97
N HIS A 13 16.87 -37.21 -18.28
CA HIS A 13 17.15 -36.21 -19.31
C HIS A 13 16.00 -35.21 -19.49
N GLU A 14 14.75 -35.67 -19.47
CA GLU A 14 13.56 -34.82 -19.56
C GLU A 14 13.50 -33.86 -18.38
N LEU A 15 13.72 -34.37 -17.17
CA LEU A 15 13.79 -33.56 -15.95
C LEU A 15 14.92 -32.54 -15.99
N LEU A 16 16.13 -32.95 -16.40
CA LEU A 16 17.26 -32.04 -16.57
C LEU A 16 16.90 -30.90 -17.54
N LEU A 17 16.30 -31.25 -18.67
CA LEU A 17 15.96 -30.30 -19.71
C LEU A 17 14.90 -29.30 -19.24
N VAL A 18 13.86 -29.76 -18.54
CA VAL A 18 12.84 -28.89 -17.92
C VAL A 18 13.48 -27.89 -16.96
N ILE A 19 14.37 -28.36 -16.06
CA ILE A 19 15.04 -27.49 -15.09
C ILE A 19 15.90 -26.44 -15.78
N VAL A 20 16.65 -26.83 -16.81
CA VAL A 20 17.48 -25.90 -17.59
C VAL A 20 16.60 -24.89 -18.35
N GLN A 21 15.53 -25.34 -19.00
CA GLN A 21 14.60 -24.48 -19.72
C GLN A 21 14.00 -23.42 -18.78
N PHE A 22 13.50 -23.79 -17.60
CA PHE A 22 12.99 -22.81 -16.65
C PHE A 22 14.06 -21.88 -16.10
N THR A 23 15.25 -22.39 -15.82
CA THR A 23 16.36 -21.56 -15.33
C THR A 23 16.69 -20.47 -16.35
N VAL A 24 16.80 -20.83 -17.64
CA VAL A 24 17.11 -19.88 -18.72
C VAL A 24 15.93 -18.94 -18.97
N LEU A 25 14.71 -19.46 -19.06
CA LEU A 25 13.50 -18.65 -19.26
C LEU A 25 13.35 -17.61 -18.15
N LEU A 26 13.39 -18.03 -16.88
CA LEU A 26 13.23 -17.15 -15.74
C LEU A 26 14.37 -16.12 -15.66
N PHE A 27 15.62 -16.56 -15.85
CA PHE A 27 16.77 -15.64 -15.80
C PHE A 27 16.67 -14.54 -16.86
N VAL A 28 16.42 -14.91 -18.12
CA VAL A 28 16.34 -13.95 -19.22
C VAL A 28 15.10 -13.07 -19.08
N ALA A 29 13.95 -13.63 -18.69
CA ALA A 29 12.72 -12.87 -18.44
C ALA A 29 12.90 -11.83 -17.34
N ARG A 30 13.52 -12.19 -16.22
CA ARG A 30 13.81 -11.25 -15.13
C ARG A 30 14.84 -10.20 -15.51
N ALA A 31 15.91 -10.59 -16.21
CA ALA A 31 16.94 -9.64 -16.65
C ALA A 31 16.37 -8.59 -17.62
N LEU A 32 15.60 -9.02 -18.63
CA LEU A 32 14.97 -8.11 -19.57
C LEU A 32 13.82 -7.33 -18.93
N GLY A 33 13.01 -7.96 -18.08
CA GLY A 33 11.94 -7.29 -17.33
C GLY A 33 12.47 -6.16 -16.45
N GLU A 34 13.56 -6.38 -15.70
CA GLU A 34 14.18 -5.36 -14.86
C GLU A 34 14.83 -4.25 -15.71
N THR A 35 15.44 -4.61 -16.83
CA THR A 35 15.99 -3.63 -17.78
C THR A 35 14.88 -2.72 -18.31
N PHE A 36 13.74 -3.27 -18.73
CA PHE A 36 12.60 -2.49 -19.19
C PHE A 36 12.00 -1.64 -18.08
N ARG A 37 11.90 -2.17 -16.85
CA ARG A 37 11.47 -1.41 -15.68
C ARG A 37 12.39 -0.20 -15.43
N ALA A 38 13.71 -0.39 -15.51
CA ALA A 38 14.69 0.68 -15.37
C ALA A 38 14.59 1.74 -16.47
N LEU A 39 14.12 1.36 -17.67
CA LEU A 39 13.82 2.28 -18.77
C LEU A 39 12.44 2.95 -18.68
N GLY A 40 11.70 2.75 -17.58
CA GLY A 40 10.35 3.28 -17.38
C GLY A 40 9.29 2.60 -18.25
N GLN A 41 9.51 1.34 -18.64
CA GLN A 41 8.55 0.54 -19.41
C GLN A 41 7.93 -0.57 -18.55
N PRO A 42 6.76 -1.13 -18.94
CA PRO A 42 6.18 -2.29 -18.26
C PRO A 42 7.11 -3.52 -18.33
N ALA A 43 7.33 -4.18 -17.19
CA ALA A 43 8.24 -5.34 -17.10
C ALA A 43 7.80 -6.52 -17.98
N VAL A 44 6.48 -6.71 -18.11
CA VAL A 44 5.86 -7.73 -18.98
C VAL A 44 6.35 -7.67 -20.43
N VAL A 45 6.67 -6.48 -20.95
CA VAL A 45 7.23 -6.34 -22.31
C VAL A 45 8.61 -6.99 -22.39
N GLY A 46 9.46 -6.78 -21.39
CA GLY A 46 10.77 -7.44 -21.30
C GLY A 46 10.66 -8.94 -21.10
N GLU A 47 9.69 -9.40 -20.29
CA GLU A 47 9.44 -10.82 -20.04
C GLU A 47 8.96 -11.56 -21.30
N LEU A 48 8.09 -10.94 -22.11
CA LEU A 48 7.70 -11.46 -23.43
C LEU A 48 8.87 -11.49 -24.40
N LEU A 49 9.66 -10.41 -24.44
CA LEU A 49 10.84 -10.31 -25.30
C LEU A 49 11.88 -11.38 -24.94
N ALA A 50 11.96 -11.84 -23.69
CA ALA A 50 12.81 -12.97 -23.33
C ALA A 50 12.42 -14.24 -24.10
N GLY A 51 11.12 -14.49 -24.24
CA GLY A 51 10.61 -15.58 -25.08
C GLY A 51 11.00 -15.42 -26.55
N VAL A 52 10.86 -14.21 -27.10
CA VAL A 52 11.26 -13.90 -28.48
C VAL A 52 12.76 -14.11 -28.69
N VAL A 53 13.57 -13.65 -27.73
CA VAL A 53 15.04 -13.77 -27.74
C VAL A 53 15.45 -15.24 -27.69
N LEU A 54 14.83 -16.03 -26.82
CA LEU A 54 15.10 -17.48 -26.68
C LEU A 54 14.43 -18.34 -27.75
N GLY A 55 13.49 -17.77 -28.50
CA GLY A 55 12.69 -18.44 -29.50
C GLY A 55 13.36 -18.59 -30.86
N PRO A 56 12.60 -19.15 -31.84
CA PRO A 56 13.11 -19.37 -33.19
C PRO A 56 13.53 -18.07 -33.87
N SER A 57 12.84 -16.97 -33.54
CA SER A 57 13.04 -15.64 -34.12
C SER A 57 14.44 -15.05 -33.92
N ILE A 58 15.13 -15.37 -32.82
CA ILE A 58 16.45 -14.81 -32.51
C ILE A 58 17.45 -15.92 -32.20
N LEU A 59 17.26 -16.69 -31.12
CA LEU A 59 18.19 -17.76 -30.75
C LEU A 59 18.26 -18.84 -31.84
N GLY A 60 17.11 -19.18 -32.44
CA GLY A 60 17.05 -20.13 -33.57
C GLY A 60 17.86 -19.68 -34.80
N LEU A 61 18.00 -18.37 -35.02
CA LEU A 61 18.81 -17.82 -36.12
C LEU A 61 20.29 -17.65 -35.76
N VAL A 62 20.57 -17.14 -34.56
CA VAL A 62 21.93 -16.77 -34.13
C VAL A 62 22.72 -17.99 -33.65
N ALA A 63 22.06 -18.92 -32.95
CA ALA A 63 22.67 -20.11 -32.38
C ALA A 63 21.73 -21.32 -32.51
N PRO A 64 21.47 -21.82 -33.74
CA PRO A 64 20.51 -22.89 -34.01
C PRO A 64 20.78 -24.15 -33.19
N GLY A 65 22.04 -24.55 -33.00
CA GLY A 65 22.37 -25.74 -32.20
C GLY A 65 21.98 -25.65 -30.73
N ILE A 66 22.00 -24.44 -30.13
CA ILE A 66 21.53 -24.23 -28.75
C ILE A 66 20.01 -24.28 -28.70
N TYR A 67 19.35 -23.57 -29.63
CA TYR A 67 17.89 -23.57 -29.75
C TYR A 67 17.34 -24.97 -29.99
N GLU A 68 17.94 -25.73 -30.90
CA GLU A 68 17.57 -27.12 -31.20
C GLU A 68 17.66 -28.01 -29.97
N SER A 69 18.73 -27.86 -29.18
CA SER A 69 18.93 -28.66 -27.96
C SER A 69 17.99 -28.29 -26.81
N LEU A 70 17.54 -27.03 -26.74
CA LEU A 70 16.77 -26.51 -25.60
C LEU A 70 15.28 -26.40 -25.86
N PHE A 71 14.83 -26.04 -27.07
CA PHE A 71 13.44 -25.66 -27.33
C PHE A 71 12.79 -26.37 -28.52
N LEU A 72 13.55 -26.96 -29.45
CA LEU A 72 13.00 -27.90 -30.45
C LEU A 72 12.92 -29.31 -29.86
N VAL A 73 12.01 -29.46 -28.91
CA VAL A 73 11.80 -30.68 -28.13
C VAL A 73 10.57 -31.44 -28.59
N SER A 74 10.40 -32.67 -28.10
CA SER A 74 9.16 -33.43 -28.32
C SER A 74 7.95 -32.70 -27.72
N GLU A 75 6.76 -32.97 -28.27
CA GLU A 75 5.49 -32.42 -27.77
C GLU A 75 5.28 -32.70 -26.28
N ALA A 76 5.59 -33.92 -25.83
CA ALA A 76 5.52 -34.29 -24.41
C ALA A 76 6.39 -33.40 -23.50
N GLN A 77 7.61 -33.08 -23.94
CA GLN A 77 8.51 -32.20 -23.20
C GLN A 77 7.99 -30.75 -23.17
N PHE A 78 7.44 -30.28 -24.28
CA PHE A 78 6.88 -28.92 -24.36
C PHE A 78 5.65 -28.77 -23.45
N HIS A 79 4.81 -29.80 -23.34
CA HIS A 79 3.67 -29.81 -22.41
C HIS A 79 4.12 -29.68 -20.93
N LEU A 80 5.31 -30.14 -20.55
CA LEU A 80 5.84 -29.93 -19.19
C LEU A 80 6.06 -28.43 -18.90
N LEU A 81 6.52 -27.67 -19.90
CA LEU A 81 6.63 -26.21 -19.80
C LEU A 81 5.25 -25.56 -19.72
N GLU A 82 4.30 -26.02 -20.55
CA GLU A 82 2.93 -25.50 -20.55
C GLU A 82 2.23 -25.68 -19.21
N VAL A 83 2.39 -26.81 -18.52
CA VAL A 83 1.75 -27.05 -17.21
C VAL A 83 2.16 -25.99 -16.19
N ILE A 84 3.45 -25.64 -16.13
CA ILE A 84 3.95 -24.61 -15.21
C ILE A 84 3.56 -23.21 -15.69
N SER A 85 3.53 -22.98 -17.01
CA SER A 85 2.98 -21.76 -17.60
C SER A 85 1.52 -21.53 -17.18
N TRP A 86 0.69 -22.58 -17.22
CA TRP A 86 -0.71 -22.54 -16.78
C TRP A 86 -0.85 -22.31 -15.28
N LEU A 87 0.04 -22.89 -14.46
CA LEU A 87 0.08 -22.60 -13.04
C LEU A 87 0.37 -21.11 -12.80
N GLY A 88 1.33 -20.55 -13.53
CA GLY A 88 1.64 -19.12 -13.44
C GLY A 88 0.52 -18.23 -13.95
N LEU A 89 -0.18 -18.67 -14.99
CA LEU A 89 -1.39 -18.01 -15.46
C LEU A 89 -2.49 -18.01 -14.39
N ILE A 90 -2.77 -19.15 -13.76
CA ILE A 90 -3.75 -19.26 -12.67
C ILE A 90 -3.38 -18.31 -11.52
N MET A 91 -2.11 -18.30 -11.11
CA MET A 91 -1.65 -17.41 -10.04
C MET A 91 -1.78 -15.93 -10.43
N LEU A 92 -1.41 -15.57 -11.67
CA LEU A 92 -1.57 -14.21 -12.19
C LEU A 92 -3.04 -13.78 -12.15
N LEU A 93 -3.96 -14.69 -12.50
CA LEU A 93 -5.39 -14.42 -12.46
C LEU A 93 -5.95 -14.25 -11.06
N ILE A 94 -5.43 -15.02 -10.09
CA ILE A 94 -5.77 -14.83 -8.68
C ILE A 94 -5.33 -13.44 -8.23
N VAL A 95 -4.10 -13.02 -8.57
CA VAL A 95 -3.60 -11.66 -8.27
C VAL A 95 -4.51 -10.61 -8.88
N THR A 96 -4.88 -10.73 -10.15
CA THR A 96 -5.81 -9.78 -10.79
C THR A 96 -7.17 -9.74 -10.08
N GLY A 97 -7.69 -10.88 -9.63
CA GLY A 97 -8.91 -10.92 -8.82
C GLY A 97 -8.74 -10.26 -7.45
N LEU A 98 -7.59 -10.45 -6.79
CA LEU A 98 -7.27 -9.84 -5.50
C LEU A 98 -7.10 -8.32 -5.57
N GLU A 99 -6.68 -7.80 -6.72
CA GLU A 99 -6.55 -6.37 -7.03
C GLU A 99 -7.91 -5.71 -7.34
N THR A 100 -8.99 -6.48 -7.51
CA THR A 100 -10.28 -5.93 -7.91
C THR A 100 -10.96 -5.25 -6.72
N ASP A 101 -10.98 -3.91 -6.74
CA ASP A 101 -11.65 -3.06 -5.77
C ASP A 101 -13.14 -2.86 -6.14
N ILE A 102 -13.98 -3.71 -5.54
CA ILE A 102 -15.43 -3.68 -5.75
C ILE A 102 -16.05 -2.39 -5.22
N ASP A 103 -15.52 -1.83 -4.13
CA ASP A 103 -16.06 -0.61 -3.55
C ASP A 103 -15.79 0.58 -4.47
N LEU A 104 -14.62 0.60 -5.12
CA LEU A 104 -14.31 1.58 -6.16
C LEU A 104 -15.25 1.44 -7.38
N ILE A 105 -15.50 0.23 -7.89
CA ILE A 105 -16.45 0.01 -8.99
C ILE A 105 -17.84 0.52 -8.61
N VAL A 106 -18.32 0.21 -7.41
CA VAL A 106 -19.63 0.64 -6.92
C VAL A 106 -19.68 2.16 -6.74
N SER A 107 -18.62 2.77 -6.20
CA SER A 107 -18.56 4.23 -5.97
C SER A 107 -18.59 5.04 -7.26
N LYS A 108 -17.95 4.58 -8.33
CA LYS A 108 -17.99 5.22 -9.66
C LYS A 108 -19.22 4.79 -10.46
N GLY A 109 -19.89 3.72 -10.04
CA GLY A 109 -21.26 3.35 -10.37
C GLY A 109 -21.55 3.30 -11.86
N ARG A 110 -22.53 4.10 -12.29
CA ARG A 110 -23.03 4.10 -13.67
C ARG A 110 -22.00 4.61 -14.69
N THR A 111 -21.13 5.54 -14.29
CA THR A 111 -20.16 6.17 -15.20
C THR A 111 -19.10 5.17 -15.65
N ALA A 112 -18.56 4.39 -14.71
CA ALA A 112 -17.61 3.31 -15.01
C ALA A 112 -18.23 2.26 -15.96
N LEU A 113 -19.48 1.87 -15.71
CA LEU A 113 -20.21 0.93 -16.57
C LEU A 113 -20.43 1.46 -17.99
N ILE A 114 -20.86 2.72 -18.14
CA ILE A 114 -21.05 3.35 -19.47
C ILE A 114 -19.74 3.37 -20.25
N LEU A 115 -18.65 3.77 -19.61
CA LEU A 115 -17.32 3.80 -20.23
C LEU A 115 -16.87 2.40 -20.63
N SER A 116 -17.00 1.41 -19.75
CA SER A 116 -16.67 0.03 -20.05
C SER A 116 -17.47 -0.52 -21.24
N LEU A 117 -18.81 -0.34 -21.25
CA LEU A 117 -19.64 -0.77 -22.37
C LEU A 117 -19.26 -0.08 -23.69
N GLY A 118 -18.95 1.22 -23.67
CA GLY A 118 -18.43 1.92 -24.85
C GLY A 118 -17.07 1.35 -25.29
N GLY A 119 -16.19 1.09 -24.33
CA GLY A 119 -14.87 0.49 -24.51
C GLY A 119 -14.89 -0.98 -24.94
N ILE A 120 -16.01 -1.68 -24.85
CA ILE A 120 -16.15 -3.08 -25.26
C ILE A 120 -16.94 -3.19 -26.56
N ILE A 121 -18.14 -2.62 -26.62
CA ILE A 121 -19.09 -2.86 -27.73
C ILE A 121 -18.50 -2.41 -29.07
N VAL A 122 -17.88 -1.23 -29.12
CA VAL A 122 -17.33 -0.69 -30.38
C VAL A 122 -16.11 -1.50 -30.84
N PRO A 123 -15.06 -1.74 -30.02
CA PRO A 123 -13.98 -2.64 -30.39
C PRO A 123 -14.46 -4.03 -30.79
N PHE A 124 -15.41 -4.61 -30.05
CA PHE A 124 -15.96 -5.93 -30.34
C PHE A 124 -16.60 -5.98 -31.73
N ALA A 125 -17.47 -5.02 -32.04
CA ALA A 125 -18.12 -4.94 -33.33
C ALA A 125 -17.10 -4.74 -34.47
N THR A 126 -16.12 -3.85 -34.28
CA THR A 126 -15.09 -3.61 -35.29
C THR A 126 -14.12 -4.78 -35.46
N GLY A 127 -13.78 -5.49 -34.39
CA GLY A 127 -12.93 -6.67 -34.41
C GLY A 127 -13.63 -7.88 -35.02
N PHE A 128 -14.93 -8.04 -34.76
CA PHE A 128 -15.74 -9.06 -35.43
C PHE A 128 -15.83 -8.79 -36.94
N ALA A 129 -16.12 -7.54 -37.32
CA ALA A 129 -16.16 -7.13 -38.72
C ALA A 129 -14.81 -7.33 -39.42
N LEU A 130 -13.70 -7.01 -38.74
CA LEU A 130 -12.37 -7.24 -39.26
C LEU A 130 -12.08 -8.73 -39.43
N GLY A 131 -12.38 -9.55 -38.42
CA GLY A 131 -12.23 -11.01 -38.47
C GLY A 131 -13.02 -11.64 -39.62
N TRP A 132 -14.20 -11.09 -39.90
CA TRP A 132 -15.04 -11.55 -41.00
C TRP A 132 -14.46 -11.23 -42.38
N VAL A 133 -13.76 -10.11 -42.51
CA VAL A 133 -13.21 -9.62 -43.80
C VAL A 133 -11.76 -10.10 -44.01
N LEU A 134 -11.05 -10.51 -42.96
CA LEU A 134 -9.66 -10.95 -43.07
C LEU A 134 -9.48 -12.12 -44.07
N PRO A 135 -8.34 -12.16 -44.79
CA PRO A 135 -8.01 -13.26 -45.69
C PRO A 135 -7.98 -14.59 -44.95
N SER A 136 -8.44 -15.67 -45.59
CA SER A 136 -8.45 -17.02 -44.99
C SER A 136 -7.06 -17.52 -44.60
N ALA A 137 -5.99 -16.98 -45.18
CA ALA A 137 -4.61 -17.32 -44.83
C ALA A 137 -4.25 -17.01 -43.36
N PHE A 138 -4.97 -16.10 -42.69
CA PHE A 138 -4.74 -15.77 -41.29
C PHE A 138 -5.64 -16.54 -40.31
N ILE A 139 -6.54 -17.38 -40.84
CA ILE A 139 -7.52 -18.16 -40.08
C ILE A 139 -7.08 -19.63 -40.11
N ALA A 140 -6.81 -20.22 -38.94
CA ALA A 140 -6.30 -21.59 -38.87
C ALA A 140 -7.31 -22.62 -39.39
N ALA A 141 -8.59 -22.43 -39.10
CA ALA A 141 -9.72 -23.17 -39.65
C ALA A 141 -10.68 -22.22 -40.39
N PRO A 142 -10.54 -22.02 -41.71
CA PRO A 142 -11.38 -21.08 -42.48
C PRO A 142 -12.90 -21.31 -42.37
N GLU A 143 -13.30 -22.56 -42.13
CA GLU A 143 -14.67 -23.00 -41.86
C GLU A 143 -15.23 -22.47 -40.53
N GLU A 144 -14.38 -22.16 -39.55
CA GLU A 144 -14.74 -21.60 -38.25
C GLU A 144 -14.57 -20.08 -38.18
N ARG A 145 -14.73 -19.38 -39.32
CA ARG A 145 -14.57 -17.91 -39.41
C ARG A 145 -15.38 -17.13 -38.38
N ILE A 146 -16.55 -17.62 -37.97
CA ILE A 146 -17.36 -16.99 -36.90
C ILE A 146 -16.62 -17.04 -35.57
N VAL A 147 -16.09 -18.20 -35.19
CA VAL A 147 -15.33 -18.40 -33.95
C VAL A 147 -14.07 -17.55 -33.96
N PHE A 148 -13.33 -17.56 -35.07
CA PHE A 148 -12.17 -16.67 -35.27
C PHE A 148 -12.53 -15.19 -35.11
N SER A 149 -13.63 -14.75 -35.72
CA SER A 149 -14.08 -13.35 -35.65
C SER A 149 -14.48 -12.94 -34.23
N LEU A 150 -15.15 -13.83 -33.48
CA LEU A 150 -15.48 -13.63 -32.06
C LEU A 150 -14.22 -13.61 -31.18
N PHE A 151 -13.22 -14.41 -31.53
CA PHE A 151 -11.95 -14.47 -30.82
C PHE A 151 -11.16 -13.18 -31.01
N LEU A 152 -11.05 -12.71 -32.26
CA LEU A 152 -10.44 -11.43 -32.59
C LEU A 152 -11.20 -10.25 -31.97
N ALA A 153 -12.54 -10.28 -32.01
CA ALA A 153 -13.38 -9.28 -31.35
C ALA A 153 -13.12 -9.20 -29.85
N THR A 154 -13.06 -10.35 -29.18
CA THR A 154 -12.72 -10.46 -27.75
C THR A 154 -11.34 -9.89 -27.46
N ALA A 155 -10.30 -10.30 -28.20
CA ALA A 155 -8.93 -9.79 -28.03
C ALA A 155 -8.87 -8.25 -28.17
N MET A 156 -9.56 -7.69 -29.16
CA MET A 156 -9.57 -6.24 -29.41
C MET A 156 -10.36 -5.44 -28.36
N SER A 157 -11.25 -6.09 -27.60
CA SER A 157 -12.14 -5.41 -26.65
C SER A 157 -11.56 -5.29 -25.24
N ILE A 158 -10.65 -6.20 -24.89
CA ILE A 158 -10.11 -6.31 -23.54
C ILE A 158 -8.99 -5.28 -23.33
N SER A 159 -8.98 -4.68 -22.14
CA SER A 159 -7.92 -3.77 -21.65
C SER A 159 -7.06 -4.52 -20.61
N ALA A 160 -5.96 -3.95 -20.12
CA ALA A 160 -5.14 -4.59 -19.09
C ALA A 160 -4.96 -3.70 -17.86
N ILE A 161 -5.74 -3.94 -16.80
CA ILE A 161 -5.69 -3.16 -15.56
C ILE A 161 -4.28 -3.02 -14.98
N PRO A 162 -3.44 -4.09 -14.88
CA PRO A 162 -2.13 -3.93 -14.26
C PRO A 162 -1.25 -2.90 -14.98
N VAL A 163 -1.36 -2.83 -16.32
CA VAL A 163 -0.65 -1.82 -17.12
C VAL A 163 -1.25 -0.44 -16.87
N ILE A 164 -2.57 -0.33 -16.88
CA ILE A 164 -3.31 0.93 -16.63
C ILE A 164 -2.96 1.50 -15.24
N ALA A 165 -3.03 0.68 -14.21
CA ALA A 165 -2.74 1.05 -12.83
C ALA A 165 -1.30 1.53 -12.69
N LYS A 166 -0.34 0.80 -13.25
CA LYS A 166 1.06 1.21 -13.26
C LYS A 166 1.27 2.56 -13.95
N VAL A 167 0.66 2.77 -15.12
CA VAL A 167 0.74 4.05 -15.83
C VAL A 167 0.15 5.19 -14.99
N LEU A 168 -0.99 4.98 -14.33
CA LEU A 168 -1.58 5.98 -13.44
C LEU A 168 -0.68 6.29 -12.23
N ILE A 169 -0.03 5.28 -11.64
CA ILE A 169 0.94 5.43 -10.54
C ILE A 169 2.14 6.25 -11.00
N GLU A 170 2.73 5.90 -12.14
CA GLU A 170 3.90 6.60 -12.71
C GLU A 170 3.60 8.06 -13.05
N LEU A 171 2.35 8.37 -13.36
CA LEU A 171 1.89 9.73 -13.65
C LEU A 171 1.37 10.47 -12.42
N ASP A 172 1.41 9.86 -11.23
CA ASP A 172 0.89 10.37 -9.96
C ASP A 172 -0.58 10.87 -10.06
N VAL A 173 -1.39 10.17 -10.85
CA VAL A 173 -2.82 10.51 -11.05
C VAL A 173 -3.77 9.41 -10.59
N VAL A 174 -3.29 8.36 -9.90
CA VAL A 174 -4.14 7.30 -9.35
C VAL A 174 -5.24 7.87 -8.46
N ARG A 175 -4.89 8.83 -7.59
CA ARG A 175 -5.82 9.46 -6.64
C ARG A 175 -6.77 10.48 -7.27
N ARG A 176 -6.50 10.91 -8.51
CA ARG A 176 -7.39 11.80 -9.26
C ARG A 176 -8.68 11.10 -9.65
N ASP A 177 -9.75 11.86 -9.79
CA ASP A 177 -11.06 11.31 -10.18
C ASP A 177 -11.01 10.62 -11.54
N ILE A 178 -10.22 11.18 -12.48
CA ILE A 178 -9.99 10.56 -13.79
C ILE A 178 -9.26 9.22 -13.67
N GLY A 179 -8.27 9.11 -12.79
CA GLY A 179 -7.52 7.87 -12.56
C GLY A 179 -8.38 6.80 -11.93
N GLN A 180 -9.13 7.17 -10.88
CA GLN A 180 -10.10 6.30 -10.22
C GLN A 180 -11.19 5.81 -11.19
N LEU A 181 -11.66 6.66 -12.10
CA LEU A 181 -12.65 6.30 -13.11
C LEU A 181 -12.09 5.35 -14.17
N ILE A 182 -10.84 5.55 -14.61
CA ILE A 182 -10.13 4.66 -15.53
C ILE A 182 -9.95 3.28 -14.89
N LEU A 183 -9.52 3.21 -13.62
CA LEU A 183 -9.38 1.95 -12.89
C LEU A 183 -10.73 1.24 -12.73
N ALA A 184 -11.78 1.97 -12.32
CA ALA A 184 -13.11 1.41 -12.18
C ALA A 184 -13.65 0.85 -13.50
N ALA A 185 -13.52 1.60 -14.60
CA ALA A 185 -13.93 1.14 -15.93
C ALA A 185 -13.09 -0.06 -16.39
N GLY A 186 -11.78 -0.06 -16.11
CA GLY A 186 -10.88 -1.19 -16.36
C GLY A 186 -11.30 -2.46 -15.62
N MET A 187 -11.64 -2.37 -14.34
CA MET A 187 -12.13 -3.51 -13.53
C MET A 187 -13.42 -4.13 -14.08
N VAL A 188 -14.32 -3.28 -14.58
CA VAL A 188 -15.52 -3.76 -15.27
C VAL A 188 -15.15 -4.42 -16.61
N ASP A 189 -14.23 -3.83 -17.38
CA ASP A 189 -13.71 -4.39 -18.63
C ASP A 189 -13.09 -5.77 -18.42
N ASP A 190 -12.27 -5.97 -17.40
CA ASP A 190 -11.62 -7.24 -17.11
C ASP A 190 -12.65 -8.31 -16.75
N THR A 191 -13.61 -7.97 -15.89
CA THR A 191 -14.69 -8.89 -15.51
C THR A 191 -15.52 -9.33 -16.72
N ILE A 192 -15.90 -8.39 -17.59
CA ILE A 192 -16.64 -8.70 -18.82
C ILE A 192 -15.74 -9.45 -19.81
N GLY A 193 -14.46 -9.11 -19.90
CA GLY A 193 -13.47 -9.74 -20.76
C GLY A 193 -13.33 -11.23 -20.48
N TRP A 194 -13.28 -11.63 -19.21
CA TRP A 194 -13.24 -13.05 -18.84
C TRP A 194 -14.52 -13.80 -19.19
N ILE A 195 -15.68 -13.15 -19.08
CA ILE A 195 -16.96 -13.72 -19.51
C ILE A 195 -16.97 -13.92 -21.03
N LEU A 196 -16.51 -12.92 -21.80
CA LEU A 196 -16.40 -12.99 -23.25
C LEU A 196 -15.43 -14.10 -23.67
N LEU A 197 -14.24 -14.15 -23.09
CA LEU A 197 -13.25 -15.18 -23.38
C LEU A 197 -13.76 -16.58 -23.05
N ALA A 198 -14.33 -16.78 -21.87
CA ALA A 198 -14.89 -18.08 -21.48
C ALA A 198 -16.00 -18.52 -22.46
N THR A 199 -16.82 -17.58 -22.91
CA THR A 199 -17.89 -17.85 -23.89
C THR A 199 -17.31 -18.25 -25.26
N VAL A 200 -16.35 -17.48 -25.77
CA VAL A 200 -15.78 -17.72 -27.11
C VAL A 200 -14.87 -18.95 -27.14
N ALA A 201 -14.07 -19.17 -26.10
CA ALA A 201 -13.22 -20.36 -25.96
C ALA A 201 -14.05 -21.65 -25.79
N GLY A 202 -15.17 -21.57 -25.04
CA GLY A 202 -16.12 -22.69 -24.93
C GLY A 202 -16.75 -23.05 -26.27
N LEU A 203 -17.16 -22.04 -27.05
CA LEU A 203 -17.72 -22.22 -28.40
C LEU A 203 -16.73 -22.87 -29.38
N ALA A 204 -15.45 -22.50 -29.30
CA ALA A 204 -14.41 -23.06 -30.15
C ALA A 204 -14.22 -24.57 -29.94
N ARG A 205 -14.32 -25.04 -28.69
CA ARG A 205 -14.16 -26.48 -28.37
C ARG A 205 -15.26 -27.35 -28.96
N THR A 206 -16.46 -26.82 -29.17
CA THR A 206 -17.57 -27.59 -29.74
C THR A 206 -17.51 -27.73 -31.26
N GLY A 207 -16.67 -26.95 -31.96
CA GLY A 207 -16.45 -27.01 -33.42
C GLY A 207 -17.68 -26.74 -34.30
N VAL A 208 -18.85 -26.51 -33.70
CA VAL A 208 -20.13 -26.27 -34.38
C VAL A 208 -20.79 -25.07 -33.73
N PHE A 209 -20.99 -24.01 -34.51
CA PHE A 209 -21.77 -22.85 -34.08
C PHE A 209 -23.26 -23.20 -34.13
N ASP A 210 -23.74 -23.93 -33.12
CA ASP A 210 -25.17 -24.04 -32.84
C ASP A 210 -25.56 -22.96 -31.82
N VAL A 211 -26.66 -22.25 -32.07
CA VAL A 211 -27.20 -21.23 -31.15
C VAL A 211 -27.44 -21.84 -29.77
N GLY A 212 -27.79 -23.14 -29.71
CA GLY A 212 -27.89 -23.89 -28.47
C GLY A 212 -26.58 -23.95 -27.68
N SER A 213 -25.44 -24.22 -28.34
CA SER A 213 -24.10 -24.26 -27.69
C SER A 213 -23.67 -22.88 -27.16
N ALA A 214 -23.97 -21.80 -27.89
CA ALA A 214 -23.69 -20.44 -27.45
C ALA A 214 -24.52 -20.06 -26.22
N VAL A 215 -25.83 -20.32 -26.27
CA VAL A 215 -26.74 -20.03 -25.16
C VAL A 215 -26.38 -20.87 -23.93
N THR A 216 -26.08 -22.16 -24.10
CA THR A 216 -25.65 -23.02 -22.97
C THR A 216 -24.35 -22.54 -22.35
N THR A 217 -23.36 -22.13 -23.16
CA THR A 217 -22.10 -21.58 -22.63
C THR A 217 -22.32 -20.29 -21.84
N VAL A 218 -23.10 -19.34 -22.38
CA VAL A 218 -23.45 -18.10 -21.67
C VAL A 218 -24.22 -18.39 -20.38
N LEU A 219 -25.20 -19.30 -20.42
CA LEU A 219 -25.94 -19.72 -19.23
C LEU A 219 -25.04 -20.41 -18.20
N SER A 220 -24.07 -21.22 -18.63
CA SER A 220 -23.08 -21.85 -17.74
C SER A 220 -22.20 -20.81 -17.05
N VAL A 221 -21.75 -19.77 -17.77
CA VAL A 221 -20.99 -18.66 -17.17
C VAL A 221 -21.86 -17.90 -16.16
N ILE A 222 -23.09 -17.52 -16.53
CA ILE A 222 -24.02 -16.81 -15.64
C ILE A 222 -24.35 -17.66 -14.40
N ALA A 223 -24.62 -18.95 -14.58
CA ALA A 223 -24.90 -19.88 -13.48
C ALA A 223 -23.68 -20.02 -12.56
N PHE A 224 -22.48 -20.20 -13.12
CA PHE A 224 -21.24 -20.26 -12.34
C PHE A 224 -21.01 -18.99 -11.53
N LEU A 225 -21.08 -17.81 -12.16
CA LEU A 225 -20.91 -16.53 -11.46
C LEU A 225 -21.98 -16.31 -10.40
N GLY A 226 -23.25 -16.63 -10.71
CA GLY A 226 -24.35 -16.55 -9.76
C GLY A 226 -24.11 -17.44 -8.53
N ILE A 227 -23.67 -18.69 -8.72
CA ILE A 227 -23.33 -19.61 -7.63
C ILE A 227 -22.09 -19.12 -6.87
N ALA A 228 -21.06 -18.67 -7.57
CA ALA A 228 -19.81 -18.22 -6.96
C ALA A 228 -20.03 -16.97 -6.10
N PHE A 229 -20.76 -15.96 -6.58
CA PHE A 229 -21.02 -14.73 -5.81
C PHE A 229 -22.08 -14.89 -4.72
N THR A 230 -22.84 -15.98 -4.70
CA THR A 230 -23.82 -16.29 -3.63
C THR A 230 -23.26 -17.32 -2.65
N ILE A 231 -23.21 -18.59 -3.06
CA ILE A 231 -22.74 -19.72 -2.25
C ILE A 231 -21.23 -19.66 -2.09
N GLY A 232 -20.49 -19.43 -3.19
CA GLY A 232 -19.03 -19.38 -3.18
C GLY A 232 -18.48 -18.26 -2.28
N ARG A 233 -19.12 -17.10 -2.25
CA ARG A 233 -18.78 -15.98 -1.36
C ARG A 233 -18.91 -16.38 0.10
N ARG A 234 -20.03 -17.00 0.47
CA ARG A 234 -20.25 -17.49 1.83
C ARG A 234 -19.25 -18.58 2.21
N LEU A 235 -19.03 -19.54 1.31
CA LEU A 235 -18.08 -20.63 1.50
C LEU A 235 -16.65 -20.11 1.70
N THR A 236 -16.20 -19.19 0.84
CA THR A 236 -14.87 -18.57 0.92
C THR A 236 -14.69 -17.86 2.25
N PHE A 237 -15.67 -17.05 2.66
CA PHE A 237 -15.63 -16.34 3.94
C PHE A 237 -15.60 -17.29 5.14
N GLU A 238 -16.44 -18.34 5.14
CA GLU A 238 -16.48 -19.31 6.23
C GLU A 238 -15.20 -20.14 6.32
N LEU A 239 -14.64 -20.57 5.17
CA LEU A 239 -13.40 -21.35 5.12
C LEU A 239 -12.19 -20.52 5.53
N VAL A 240 -12.02 -19.31 4.99
CA VAL A 240 -10.90 -18.42 5.38
C VAL A 240 -10.95 -18.14 6.88
N ARG A 241 -12.14 -17.79 7.41
CA ARG A 241 -12.31 -17.56 8.85
C ARG A 241 -12.03 -18.82 9.68
N TRP A 242 -12.44 -19.99 9.21
CA TRP A 242 -12.20 -21.25 9.91
C TRP A 242 -10.71 -21.60 9.95
N VAL A 243 -10.00 -21.46 8.82
CA VAL A 243 -8.55 -21.71 8.72
C VAL A 243 -7.78 -20.73 9.60
N ASP A 244 -8.13 -19.44 9.55
CA ASP A 244 -7.54 -18.41 10.37
C ASP A 244 -7.71 -18.71 11.87
N ASN A 245 -8.92 -19.03 12.31
CA ASN A 245 -9.19 -19.39 13.71
C ASN A 245 -8.52 -20.70 14.17
N ALA A 246 -8.35 -21.67 13.26
CA ALA A 246 -7.82 -22.99 13.60
C ALA A 246 -6.29 -23.04 13.60
N PHE A 247 -5.64 -22.31 12.68
CA PHE A 247 -4.20 -22.37 12.45
C PHE A 247 -3.49 -21.03 12.69
N GLY A 248 -4.15 -19.89 12.47
CA GLY A 248 -3.60 -18.54 12.67
C GLY A 248 -2.30 -18.28 11.91
N SER A 249 -2.16 -18.84 10.70
CA SER A 249 -0.91 -18.79 9.93
C SER A 249 -1.16 -18.32 8.50
N ASP A 250 -0.35 -17.36 8.07
CA ASP A 250 -0.33 -16.80 6.72
C ASP A 250 -0.17 -17.86 5.63
N VAL A 251 0.69 -18.85 5.87
CA VAL A 251 0.93 -19.97 4.95
C VAL A 251 -0.35 -20.80 4.75
N ALA A 252 -1.16 -20.97 5.80
CA ALA A 252 -2.42 -21.69 5.72
C ALA A 252 -3.45 -20.92 4.90
N LEU A 253 -3.48 -19.58 5.02
CA LEU A 253 -4.36 -18.72 4.24
C LEU A 253 -3.98 -18.69 2.76
N LEU A 254 -2.68 -18.57 2.44
CA LEU A 254 -2.18 -18.66 1.06
C LEU A 254 -2.45 -20.05 0.44
N SER A 255 -2.28 -21.12 1.22
CA SER A 255 -2.61 -22.48 0.76
C SER A 255 -4.11 -22.63 0.51
N THR A 256 -4.95 -22.02 1.35
CA THR A 256 -6.41 -22.03 1.19
C THR A 256 -6.84 -21.28 -0.06
N LEU A 257 -6.24 -20.11 -0.32
CA LEU A 257 -6.45 -19.36 -1.55
C LEU A 257 -6.16 -20.22 -2.79
N MET A 258 -5.01 -20.90 -2.80
CA MET A 258 -4.62 -21.76 -3.92
C MET A 258 -5.55 -22.97 -4.08
N LEU A 259 -5.92 -23.63 -2.98
CA LEU A 259 -6.87 -24.75 -2.99
C LEU A 259 -8.24 -24.32 -3.52
N LEU A 260 -8.76 -23.18 -3.09
CA LEU A 260 -10.02 -22.63 -3.59
C LEU A 260 -9.94 -22.32 -5.08
N ALA A 261 -8.86 -21.68 -5.53
CA ALA A 261 -8.68 -21.32 -6.93
C ALA A 261 -8.57 -22.55 -7.84
N LEU A 262 -7.79 -23.57 -7.44
CA LEU A 262 -7.68 -24.83 -8.18
C LEU A 262 -9.01 -25.60 -8.20
N ALA A 263 -9.74 -25.65 -7.07
CA ALA A 263 -11.05 -26.28 -7.02
C ALA A 263 -12.07 -25.56 -7.90
N ALA A 264 -12.11 -24.22 -7.85
CA ALA A 264 -12.98 -23.42 -8.71
C ALA A 264 -12.61 -23.58 -10.19
N GLY A 265 -11.32 -23.60 -10.52
CA GLY A 265 -10.84 -23.84 -11.88
C GLY A 265 -11.18 -25.24 -12.40
N ALA A 266 -11.11 -26.27 -11.55
CA ALA A 266 -11.57 -27.61 -11.90
C ALA A 266 -13.08 -27.65 -12.18
N VAL A 267 -13.89 -26.91 -11.40
CA VAL A 267 -15.33 -26.78 -11.64
C VAL A 267 -15.61 -26.06 -12.95
N THR A 268 -14.94 -24.93 -13.25
CA THR A 268 -15.17 -24.23 -14.52
C THR A 268 -14.72 -25.08 -15.72
N GLN A 269 -13.60 -25.78 -15.61
CA GLN A 269 -13.13 -26.71 -16.64
C GLN A 269 -14.15 -27.84 -16.88
N TYR A 270 -14.71 -28.41 -15.82
CA TYR A 270 -15.76 -29.44 -15.91
C TYR A 270 -17.04 -28.92 -16.58
N MET A 271 -17.38 -27.65 -16.37
CA MET A 271 -18.51 -26.97 -17.03
C MET A 271 -18.25 -26.62 -18.50
N GLY A 272 -17.08 -26.97 -19.06
CA GLY A 272 -16.71 -26.64 -20.43
C GLY A 272 -16.21 -25.20 -20.61
N LEU A 273 -15.92 -24.50 -19.51
CA LEU A 273 -15.30 -23.16 -19.51
C LEU A 273 -13.79 -23.30 -19.30
N GLU A 274 -13.05 -22.20 -19.28
CA GLU A 274 -11.61 -22.21 -18.96
C GLU A 274 -11.37 -22.23 -17.44
N ALA A 275 -10.35 -22.97 -17.00
CA ALA A 275 -9.98 -23.07 -15.58
C ALA A 275 -9.65 -21.70 -14.94
N ILE A 276 -9.09 -20.78 -15.72
CA ILE A 276 -8.66 -19.45 -15.27
C ILE A 276 -9.81 -18.55 -14.81
N LEU A 277 -11.04 -18.76 -15.32
CA LEU A 277 -12.21 -18.03 -14.85
C LEU A 277 -12.48 -18.31 -13.36
N GLY A 278 -12.33 -19.58 -12.94
CA GLY A 278 -12.53 -19.97 -11.55
C GLY A 278 -11.48 -19.35 -10.62
N ALA A 279 -10.23 -19.32 -11.08
CA ALA A 279 -9.11 -18.71 -10.35
C ALA A 279 -9.32 -17.20 -10.14
N PHE A 280 -9.70 -16.48 -11.20
CA PHE A 280 -10.03 -15.06 -11.13
C PHE A 280 -11.16 -14.77 -10.13
N VAL A 281 -12.27 -15.51 -10.24
CA VAL A 281 -13.44 -15.32 -9.36
C VAL A 281 -13.09 -15.58 -7.90
N VAL A 282 -12.26 -16.58 -7.60
CA VAL A 282 -11.77 -16.82 -6.23
C VAL A 282 -10.93 -15.63 -5.74
N GLY A 283 -10.05 -15.07 -6.56
CA GLY A 283 -9.31 -13.85 -6.23
C GLY A 283 -10.26 -12.70 -5.85
N VAL A 284 -11.30 -12.45 -6.65
CA VAL A 284 -12.31 -11.41 -6.35
C VAL A 284 -13.05 -11.71 -5.04
N LEU A 285 -13.42 -12.96 -4.77
CA LEU A 285 -14.13 -13.31 -3.54
C LEU A 285 -13.25 -13.16 -2.30
N VAL A 286 -11.98 -13.56 -2.38
CA VAL A 286 -11.01 -13.42 -1.29
C VAL A 286 -10.65 -11.94 -1.07
N SER A 287 -10.65 -11.12 -2.13
CA SER A 287 -10.41 -9.68 -2.03
C SER A 287 -11.37 -8.94 -1.07
N GLN A 288 -12.54 -9.51 -0.79
CA GLN A 288 -13.54 -8.92 0.11
C GLN A 288 -13.40 -9.39 1.56
N VAL A 289 -12.49 -10.30 1.86
CA VAL A 289 -12.33 -10.86 3.21
C VAL A 289 -11.32 -10.01 3.99
N LYS A 290 -11.79 -9.26 4.99
CA LYS A 290 -10.95 -8.39 5.84
C LYS A 290 -9.75 -9.06 6.51
N ARG A 291 -9.81 -10.39 6.73
CA ARG A 291 -8.73 -11.19 7.35
C ARG A 291 -7.62 -11.55 6.35
N PHE A 292 -7.88 -11.38 5.05
CA PHE A 292 -6.87 -11.50 4.02
C PHE A 292 -6.29 -10.10 3.79
N ASP A 293 -5.36 -9.74 4.66
CA ASP A 293 -4.77 -8.41 4.76
C ASP A 293 -3.87 -8.07 3.56
N TYR A 294 -3.31 -6.86 3.62
CA TYR A 294 -2.44 -6.34 2.57
C TYR A 294 -1.15 -7.16 2.43
N ASP A 295 -0.54 -7.57 3.54
CA ASP A 295 0.75 -8.28 3.54
C ASP A 295 0.64 -9.67 2.91
N LEU A 296 -0.47 -10.39 3.14
CA LEU A 296 -0.77 -11.67 2.49
C LEU A 296 -0.94 -11.52 0.99
N ARG A 297 -1.71 -10.51 0.54
CA ARG A 297 -1.88 -10.22 -0.89
C ARG A 297 -0.54 -9.91 -1.52
N HIS A 298 0.22 -9.02 -0.90
CA HIS A 298 1.51 -8.58 -1.41
C HIS A 298 2.51 -9.72 -1.49
N THR A 299 2.51 -10.64 -0.51
CA THR A 299 3.35 -11.85 -0.53
C THR A 299 2.99 -12.75 -1.71
N PHE A 300 1.69 -13.03 -1.91
CA PHE A 300 1.23 -13.85 -3.02
C PHE A 300 1.52 -13.21 -4.39
N GLU A 301 1.26 -11.91 -4.51
CA GLU A 301 1.56 -11.09 -5.66
C GLU A 301 3.06 -11.13 -5.98
N THR A 302 3.93 -10.92 -4.98
CA THR A 302 5.38 -10.94 -5.14
C THR A 302 5.87 -12.28 -5.67
N ILE A 303 5.40 -13.41 -5.12
CA ILE A 303 5.78 -14.75 -5.61
C ILE A 303 5.31 -14.94 -7.06
N THR A 304 4.08 -14.52 -7.36
CA THR A 304 3.49 -14.64 -8.69
C THR A 304 4.27 -13.82 -9.72
N LEU A 305 4.52 -12.54 -9.45
CA LEU A 305 5.19 -11.61 -10.37
C LEU A 305 6.71 -11.80 -10.45
N SER A 306 7.34 -12.41 -9.44
CA SER A 306 8.79 -12.66 -9.45
C SER A 306 9.20 -13.97 -10.13
N ILE A 307 8.33 -15.00 -10.12
CA ILE A 307 8.68 -16.33 -10.61
C ILE A 307 7.74 -16.78 -11.73
N PHE A 308 6.45 -16.85 -11.44
CA PHE A 308 5.52 -17.60 -12.29
C PHE A 308 5.02 -16.81 -13.50
N ALA A 309 4.67 -15.53 -13.33
CA ALA A 309 4.24 -14.67 -14.43
C ALA A 309 5.35 -14.45 -15.48
N PRO A 310 6.62 -14.18 -15.10
CA PRO A 310 7.71 -14.09 -16.06
C PRO A 310 7.90 -15.35 -16.92
N ILE A 311 7.74 -16.54 -16.31
CA ILE A 311 7.81 -17.83 -17.04
C ILE A 311 6.65 -17.94 -18.04
N PHE A 312 5.43 -17.62 -17.61
CA PHE A 312 4.26 -17.61 -18.49
C PHE A 312 4.47 -16.70 -19.71
N PHE A 313 4.90 -15.46 -19.49
CA PHE A 313 5.13 -14.50 -20.57
C PHE A 313 6.29 -14.89 -21.49
N ALA A 314 7.37 -15.46 -20.95
CA ALA A 314 8.48 -15.95 -21.76
C ALA A 314 8.05 -17.14 -22.63
N ILE A 315 7.23 -18.07 -22.12
CA ILE A 315 6.70 -19.18 -22.92
C ILE A 315 5.74 -18.67 -24.00
N ALA A 316 4.93 -17.65 -23.70
CA ALA A 316 4.11 -16.97 -24.71
C ALA A 316 4.99 -16.37 -25.82
N GLY A 317 6.01 -15.60 -25.44
CA GLY A 317 6.96 -15.00 -26.38
C GLY A 317 7.72 -16.02 -27.25
N LEU A 318 7.97 -17.24 -26.74
CA LEU A 318 8.63 -18.31 -27.48
C LEU A 318 7.86 -18.74 -28.73
N ARG A 319 6.53 -18.58 -28.73
CA ARG A 319 5.65 -18.91 -29.87
C ARG A 319 5.57 -17.81 -30.92
N MET A 320 6.09 -16.63 -30.61
CA MET A 320 6.00 -15.47 -31.49
C MET A 320 7.01 -15.58 -32.64
N ASP A 321 6.53 -15.40 -33.87
CA ASP A 321 7.35 -15.31 -35.07
C ASP A 321 7.53 -13.83 -35.46
N VAL A 322 8.63 -13.24 -35.01
CA VAL A 322 8.97 -11.84 -35.30
C VAL A 322 9.49 -11.70 -36.72
N ALA A 323 10.14 -12.73 -37.29
CA ALA A 323 10.59 -12.68 -38.67
C ALA A 323 9.39 -12.64 -39.62
N GLY A 324 8.37 -13.47 -39.35
CA GLY A 324 7.11 -13.49 -40.09
C GLY A 324 6.35 -12.15 -40.03
N LEU A 325 6.44 -11.40 -38.92
CA LEU A 325 5.84 -10.06 -38.82
C LEU A 325 6.42 -9.03 -39.82
N PHE A 326 7.64 -9.23 -40.31
CA PHE A 326 8.25 -8.36 -41.33
C PHE A 326 7.86 -8.76 -42.76
N ASP A 327 7.14 -9.86 -42.97
CA ASP A 327 6.52 -10.13 -44.26
C ASP A 327 5.56 -8.97 -44.62
N PRO A 328 5.65 -8.39 -45.84
CA PRO A 328 4.83 -7.23 -46.20
C PRO A 328 3.32 -7.44 -46.02
N THR A 329 2.83 -8.66 -46.23
CA THR A 329 1.41 -8.98 -46.08
C THR A 329 1.03 -9.02 -44.61
N VAL A 330 1.79 -9.75 -43.80
CA VAL A 330 1.56 -9.86 -42.35
C VAL A 330 1.69 -8.49 -41.68
N PHE A 331 2.71 -7.72 -42.04
CA PHE A 331 2.94 -6.37 -41.54
C PHE A 331 1.76 -5.43 -41.87
N THR A 332 1.27 -5.47 -43.12
CA THR A 332 0.13 -4.64 -43.54
C THR A 332 -1.14 -5.02 -42.80
N VAL A 333 -1.40 -6.32 -42.63
CA VAL A 333 -2.53 -6.80 -41.84
C VAL A 333 -2.39 -6.38 -40.39
N GLY A 334 -1.20 -6.53 -39.79
CA GLY A 334 -0.91 -6.08 -38.44
C GLY A 334 -1.17 -4.59 -38.23
N LEU A 335 -0.77 -3.74 -39.19
CA LEU A 335 -1.04 -2.31 -39.14
C LEU A 335 -2.54 -1.99 -39.21
N VAL A 336 -3.29 -2.70 -40.05
CA VAL A 336 -4.76 -2.57 -40.13
C VAL A 336 -5.42 -3.00 -38.82
N VAL A 337 -5.03 -4.14 -38.26
CA VAL A 337 -5.58 -4.64 -37.00
C VAL A 337 -5.25 -3.66 -35.87
N LEU A 338 -4.02 -3.15 -35.79
CA LEU A 338 -3.62 -2.11 -34.82
C LEU A 338 -4.46 -0.84 -34.96
N ALA A 339 -4.63 -0.34 -36.20
CA ALA A 339 -5.40 0.87 -36.46
C ALA A 339 -6.87 0.70 -36.04
N VAL A 340 -7.49 -0.44 -36.37
CA VAL A 340 -8.86 -0.77 -35.95
C VAL A 340 -8.94 -0.95 -34.43
N ALA A 341 -7.94 -1.58 -33.80
CA ALA A 341 -7.88 -1.80 -32.36
C ALA A 341 -7.84 -0.47 -31.58
N CYS A 342 -6.99 0.46 -32.02
CA CYS A 342 -6.93 1.80 -31.44
C CYS A 342 -8.20 2.59 -31.75
N PHE A 343 -8.62 2.64 -33.01
CA PHE A 343 -9.80 3.39 -33.43
C PHE A 343 -11.05 2.95 -32.67
N GLY A 344 -11.30 1.63 -32.59
CA GLY A 344 -12.45 1.09 -31.88
C GLY A 344 -12.48 1.52 -30.42
N LYS A 345 -11.33 1.48 -29.73
CA LYS A 345 -11.25 1.81 -28.30
C LYS A 345 -11.48 3.30 -28.07
N PHE A 346 -10.83 4.17 -28.84
CA PHE A 346 -11.04 5.62 -28.75
C PHE A 346 -12.44 6.03 -29.18
N ALA A 347 -12.96 5.51 -30.29
CA ALA A 347 -14.30 5.82 -30.78
C ALA A 347 -15.38 5.38 -29.79
N GLY A 348 -15.23 4.21 -29.18
CA GLY A 348 -16.11 3.70 -28.13
C GLY A 348 -16.18 4.63 -26.93
N ILE A 349 -15.03 4.97 -26.34
CA ILE A 349 -14.96 5.85 -25.16
C ILE A 349 -15.42 7.27 -25.49
N MET A 350 -14.93 7.87 -26.58
CA MET A 350 -15.32 9.23 -26.97
C MET A 350 -16.80 9.32 -27.34
N GLY A 351 -17.39 8.26 -27.88
CA GLY A 351 -18.81 8.21 -28.20
C GLY A 351 -19.71 8.25 -26.97
N VAL A 352 -19.26 7.66 -25.85
CA VAL A 352 -20.04 7.61 -24.60
C VAL A 352 -19.64 8.66 -23.56
N ALA A 353 -18.49 9.33 -23.74
CA ALA A 353 -17.99 10.36 -22.82
C ALA A 353 -19.01 11.48 -22.50
N PRO A 354 -19.78 12.05 -23.45
CA PRO A 354 -20.79 13.05 -23.13
C PRO A 354 -21.93 12.50 -22.27
N ILE A 355 -22.29 11.22 -22.44
CA ILE A 355 -23.34 10.53 -21.66
C ILE A 355 -22.84 10.29 -20.23
N ALA A 356 -21.53 10.03 -20.09
CA ALA A 356 -20.83 9.90 -18.81
C ALA A 356 -20.56 11.25 -18.11
N GLY A 357 -20.95 12.38 -18.72
CA GLY A 357 -20.72 13.73 -18.16
C GLY A 357 -19.28 14.23 -18.28
N LEU A 358 -18.49 13.66 -19.20
CA LEU A 358 -17.07 13.91 -19.33
C LEU A 358 -16.75 14.84 -20.49
N SER A 359 -15.70 15.64 -20.31
CA SER A 359 -15.09 16.48 -21.33
C SER A 359 -14.37 15.65 -22.40
N ARG A 360 -14.04 16.30 -23.53
CA ARG A 360 -13.28 15.65 -24.62
C ARG A 360 -11.90 15.20 -24.17
N TRP A 361 -11.23 15.96 -23.30
CA TRP A 361 -9.89 15.62 -22.82
C TRP A 361 -9.91 14.46 -21.82
N GLU A 362 -10.95 14.37 -20.98
CA GLU A 362 -11.20 13.21 -20.14
C GLU A 362 -11.47 11.97 -21.00
N GLY A 363 -12.30 12.09 -22.05
CA GLY A 363 -12.55 11.00 -23.00
C GLY A 363 -11.27 10.51 -23.71
N ILE A 364 -10.39 11.41 -24.17
CA ILE A 364 -9.10 11.05 -24.76
C ILE A 364 -8.18 10.38 -23.73
N THR A 365 -8.16 10.87 -22.50
CA THR A 365 -7.31 10.32 -21.43
C THR A 365 -7.78 8.93 -21.02
N ILE A 366 -9.09 8.72 -20.87
CA ILE A 366 -9.67 7.40 -20.60
C ILE A 366 -9.46 6.47 -21.77
N GLY A 367 -9.66 6.94 -23.02
CA GLY A 367 -9.37 6.15 -24.22
C GLY A 367 -7.89 5.74 -24.30
N GLY A 368 -6.98 6.64 -23.95
CA GLY A 368 -5.54 6.38 -23.86
C GLY A 368 -5.19 5.35 -22.79
N GLY A 369 -5.76 5.49 -21.60
CA GLY A 369 -5.61 4.53 -20.51
C GLY A 369 -6.16 3.16 -20.87
N MET A 370 -7.43 3.08 -21.28
CA MET A 370 -8.07 1.82 -21.64
C MET A 370 -7.54 1.20 -22.94
N ASN A 371 -6.78 1.93 -23.76
CA ASN A 371 -6.06 1.35 -24.90
C ASN A 371 -4.79 0.60 -24.45
N ALA A 372 -4.36 0.69 -23.19
CA ALA A 372 -3.33 -0.18 -22.65
C ALA A 372 -3.84 -1.62 -22.61
N ARG A 373 -3.54 -2.38 -23.67
CA ARG A 373 -3.65 -3.84 -23.67
C ARG A 373 -2.37 -4.44 -23.12
N GLY A 374 -2.37 -5.72 -22.79
CA GLY A 374 -1.24 -6.32 -22.09
C GLY A 374 -1.47 -7.77 -21.80
N ALA A 375 -1.20 -8.18 -20.55
CA ALA A 375 -1.23 -9.56 -20.11
C ALA A 375 -2.47 -10.34 -20.59
N MET A 376 -3.67 -9.78 -20.42
CA MET A 376 -4.90 -10.47 -20.81
C MET A 376 -5.05 -10.69 -22.31
N GLU A 377 -4.64 -9.74 -23.15
CA GLU A 377 -4.69 -9.92 -24.60
C GLU A 377 -3.75 -11.06 -25.05
N ILE A 378 -2.58 -11.18 -24.40
CA ILE A 378 -1.63 -12.27 -24.64
C ILE A 378 -2.21 -13.61 -24.19
N ILE A 379 -2.93 -13.64 -23.08
CA ILE A 379 -3.61 -14.85 -22.59
C ILE A 379 -4.66 -15.30 -23.60
N VAL A 380 -5.51 -14.38 -24.06
CA VAL A 380 -6.49 -14.63 -25.12
C VAL A 380 -5.77 -15.19 -26.34
N ALA A 381 -4.74 -14.51 -26.85
CA ALA A 381 -3.98 -14.97 -28.01
C ALA A 381 -3.39 -16.38 -27.81
N THR A 382 -2.86 -16.68 -26.63
CA THR A 382 -2.23 -17.97 -26.32
C THR A 382 -3.27 -19.09 -26.32
N ILE A 383 -4.45 -18.85 -25.73
CA ILE A 383 -5.57 -19.80 -25.77
C ILE A 383 -6.06 -19.98 -27.21
N GLY A 384 -6.16 -18.91 -27.99
CA GLY A 384 -6.62 -18.98 -29.38
C GLY A 384 -5.68 -19.76 -30.29
N LEU A 385 -4.37 -19.61 -30.10
CA LEU A 385 -3.36 -20.41 -30.80
C LEU A 385 -3.40 -21.88 -30.34
N GLY A 386 -3.50 -22.14 -29.04
CA GLY A 386 -3.58 -23.49 -28.49
C GLY A 386 -4.85 -24.25 -28.90
N ALA A 387 -5.97 -23.53 -29.07
CA ALA A 387 -7.22 -24.09 -29.57
C ALA A 387 -7.26 -24.27 -31.10
N GLY A 388 -6.20 -23.87 -31.82
CA GLY A 388 -6.16 -23.95 -33.28
C GLY A 388 -7.08 -22.95 -33.99
N ILE A 389 -7.48 -21.86 -33.32
CA ILE A 389 -8.31 -20.79 -33.88
C ILE A 389 -7.43 -19.76 -34.60
N LEU A 390 -6.30 -19.42 -33.97
CA LEU A 390 -5.34 -18.44 -34.47
C LEU A 390 -4.18 -19.14 -35.16
N THR A 391 -3.74 -18.56 -36.28
CA THR A 391 -2.45 -18.87 -36.89
C THR A 391 -1.31 -18.25 -36.07
N VAL A 392 -0.07 -18.72 -36.27
CA VAL A 392 1.11 -18.14 -35.59
C VAL A 392 1.31 -16.69 -36.00
N GLU A 393 0.99 -16.33 -37.24
CA GLU A 393 1.04 -14.97 -37.77
C GLU A 393 0.03 -14.08 -37.05
N MET A 394 -1.23 -14.52 -36.92
CA MET A 394 -2.26 -13.74 -36.21
C MET A 394 -1.98 -13.65 -34.71
N TYR A 395 -1.47 -14.73 -34.10
CA TYR A 395 -0.97 -14.71 -32.72
C TYR A 395 0.10 -13.63 -32.53
N SER A 396 1.10 -13.61 -33.42
CA SER A 396 2.21 -12.66 -33.36
C SER A 396 1.74 -11.22 -33.57
N ILE A 397 0.75 -11.00 -34.45
CA ILE A 397 0.10 -9.70 -34.63
C ILE A 397 -0.58 -9.22 -33.34
N ILE A 398 -1.40 -10.08 -32.70
CA ILE A 398 -2.12 -9.71 -31.47
C ILE A 398 -1.14 -9.40 -30.34
N VAL A 399 -0.09 -10.22 -30.16
CA VAL A 399 0.97 -9.96 -29.16
C VAL A 399 1.71 -8.65 -29.46
N ALA A 400 2.04 -8.37 -30.72
CA ALA A 400 2.68 -7.11 -31.11
C ALA A 400 1.78 -5.89 -30.81
N ILE A 401 0.47 -6.01 -31.02
CA ILE A 401 -0.51 -4.97 -30.68
C ILE A 401 -0.56 -4.76 -29.16
N ALA A 402 -0.55 -5.82 -28.36
CA ALA A 402 -0.53 -5.72 -26.90
C ALA A 402 0.67 -4.88 -26.42
N ILE A 403 1.85 -5.13 -27.00
CA ILE A 403 3.08 -4.39 -26.70
C ILE A 403 2.97 -2.94 -27.19
N VAL A 404 2.65 -2.70 -28.46
CA VAL A 404 2.62 -1.35 -29.03
C VAL A 404 1.60 -0.47 -28.32
N THR A 405 0.42 -0.99 -28.03
CA THR A 405 -0.65 -0.22 -27.37
C THR A 405 -0.37 0.04 -25.90
N SER A 406 0.28 -0.90 -25.19
CA SER A 406 0.88 -0.67 -23.86
C SER A 406 1.84 0.52 -23.86
N LEU A 407 2.73 0.62 -24.86
CA LEU A 407 3.70 1.72 -24.97
C LEU A 407 3.05 3.06 -25.32
N MET A 408 1.96 3.03 -26.10
CA MET A 408 1.22 4.23 -26.49
C MET A 408 0.46 4.87 -25.32
N ALA A 409 -0.10 4.08 -24.40
CA ALA A 409 -0.95 4.57 -23.32
C ALA A 409 -0.29 5.65 -22.44
N PRO A 410 0.91 5.44 -21.84
CA PRO A 410 1.56 6.47 -21.04
C PRO A 410 1.89 7.72 -21.86
N ALA A 411 2.28 7.58 -23.13
CA ALA A 411 2.57 8.74 -23.99
C ALA A 411 1.32 9.61 -24.24
N ILE A 412 0.18 8.98 -24.50
CA ILE A 412 -1.09 9.67 -24.72
C ILE A 412 -1.55 10.36 -23.43
N MET A 413 -1.50 9.64 -22.29
CA MET A 413 -1.94 10.16 -21.00
C MET A 413 -1.07 11.32 -20.51
N ARG A 414 0.27 11.24 -20.65
CA ARG A 414 1.19 12.35 -20.34
C ARG A 414 0.83 13.63 -21.10
N TRP A 415 0.35 13.49 -22.33
CA TRP A 415 -0.02 14.62 -23.17
C TRP A 415 -1.44 15.16 -22.89
N SER A 416 -2.36 14.31 -22.43
CA SER A 416 -3.77 14.69 -22.24
C SER A 416 -4.12 15.12 -20.82
N ILE A 417 -3.50 14.54 -19.78
CA ILE A 417 -3.77 14.84 -18.37
C ILE A 417 -3.60 16.33 -18.02
N PRO A 418 -2.55 17.04 -18.44
CA PRO A 418 -2.37 18.45 -18.09
C PRO A 418 -3.48 19.38 -18.60
N LYS A 419 -4.34 18.89 -19.49
CA LYS A 419 -5.47 19.64 -20.07
C LYS A 419 -6.79 19.37 -19.34
N ILE A 420 -6.76 18.58 -18.26
CA ILE A 420 -7.91 18.26 -17.41
C ILE A 420 -7.75 19.05 -16.10
N GLU A 421 -8.60 20.05 -15.92
CA GLU A 421 -8.66 20.83 -14.69
C GLU A 421 -9.09 19.96 -13.50
N MET A 422 -8.54 20.24 -12.32
CA MET A 422 -9.02 19.63 -11.06
C MET A 422 -10.26 20.36 -10.57
N SER A 423 -11.29 19.60 -10.22
CA SER A 423 -12.44 20.18 -9.50
C SER A 423 -11.98 20.71 -8.13
N PRO A 424 -12.55 21.82 -7.61
CA PRO A 424 -12.26 22.29 -6.25
C PRO A 424 -12.41 21.19 -5.19
N ASP A 425 -13.47 20.39 -5.30
CA ASP A 425 -13.75 19.28 -4.37
C ASP A 425 -12.69 18.17 -4.46
N GLU A 426 -12.21 17.88 -5.67
CA GLU A 426 -11.14 16.90 -5.91
C GLU A 426 -9.84 17.38 -5.25
N ARG A 427 -9.53 18.66 -5.40
CA ARG A 427 -8.33 19.28 -4.82
C ARG A 427 -8.40 19.28 -3.29
N GLU A 428 -9.54 19.68 -2.71
CA GLU A 428 -9.71 19.65 -1.25
C GLU A 428 -9.59 18.23 -0.69
N ARG A 429 -10.16 17.22 -1.38
CA ARG A 429 -10.01 15.82 -0.98
C ARG A 429 -8.54 15.38 -0.98
N ILE A 430 -7.81 15.64 -2.06
CA ILE A 430 -6.40 15.24 -2.18
C ILE A 430 -5.55 15.97 -1.14
N ASP A 431 -5.77 17.26 -0.93
CA ASP A 431 -5.06 18.05 0.08
C ASP A 431 -5.33 17.50 1.49
N ARG A 432 -6.58 17.11 1.78
CA ARG A 432 -6.96 16.48 3.06
C ARG A 432 -6.35 15.09 3.23
N GLU A 433 -6.33 14.26 2.19
CA GLU A 433 -5.71 12.93 2.22
C GLU A 433 -4.19 13.01 2.39
N ALA A 434 -3.53 13.93 1.67
CA ALA A 434 -2.10 14.19 1.80
C ALA A 434 -1.77 14.69 3.22
N TYR A 435 -2.60 15.57 3.77
CA TYR A 435 -2.49 16.00 5.16
C TYR A 435 -2.60 14.81 6.12
N ARG A 436 -3.57 13.91 5.90
CA ARG A 436 -3.78 12.72 6.73
C ARG A 436 -2.58 11.78 6.76
N GLN A 437 -1.99 11.56 5.59
CA GLN A 437 -0.82 10.70 5.46
C GLN A 437 0.41 11.28 6.17
N GLU A 438 0.53 12.61 6.22
CA GLU A 438 1.65 13.29 6.86
C GLU A 438 1.42 13.66 8.33
N SER A 439 0.18 13.62 8.83
CA SER A 439 -0.12 14.07 10.20
C SER A 439 0.49 13.12 11.22
N PHE A 440 1.33 13.67 12.10
CA PHE A 440 1.93 12.95 13.20
C PHE A 440 0.85 12.45 14.17
N VAL A 441 -0.11 13.31 14.52
CA VAL A 441 -1.13 12.99 15.54
C VAL A 441 -2.21 12.04 15.03
N GLU A 442 -2.57 12.06 13.73
CA GLU A 442 -3.49 11.05 13.17
C GLU A 442 -2.87 9.67 13.02
N ASN A 443 -1.55 9.57 12.92
CA ASN A 443 -0.83 8.31 12.82
C ASN A 443 -0.42 7.73 14.19
N LEU A 444 -0.67 8.43 15.31
CA LEU A 444 -0.47 7.88 16.64
C LEU A 444 -1.47 6.76 16.89
N THR A 445 -0.96 5.55 17.14
CA THR A 445 -1.73 4.37 17.52
C THR A 445 -1.34 3.88 18.91
N ARG A 446 -0.07 4.04 19.31
CA ARG A 446 0.44 3.57 20.60
C ARG A 446 1.47 4.53 21.21
N VAL A 447 1.27 4.90 22.48
CA VAL A 447 2.10 5.85 23.22
C VAL A 447 2.68 5.18 24.47
N LEU A 448 3.97 5.39 24.73
CA LEU A 448 4.66 4.93 25.94
C LEU A 448 4.86 6.09 26.91
N LEU A 449 4.41 5.95 28.15
CA LEU A 449 4.63 6.92 29.24
C LEU A 449 5.39 6.24 30.39
N PRO A 450 6.73 6.29 30.42
CA PRO A 450 7.50 5.90 31.59
C PRO A 450 7.24 6.84 32.76
N THR A 451 7.04 6.29 33.95
CA THR A 451 6.64 7.06 35.13
C THR A 451 7.28 6.58 36.43
N ARG A 452 7.50 7.54 37.34
CA ARG A 452 7.75 7.29 38.78
C ARG A 452 6.67 7.93 39.67
N GLY A 453 5.58 8.43 39.09
CA GLY A 453 4.47 9.10 39.78
C GLY A 453 4.75 10.55 40.19
N GLY A 454 5.85 11.15 39.69
CA GLY A 454 6.20 12.54 39.96
C GLY A 454 5.22 13.55 39.33
N ALA A 455 5.27 14.80 39.80
CA ALA A 455 4.43 15.88 39.27
C ALA A 455 4.68 16.11 37.76
N ASP A 456 5.93 16.00 37.33
CA ASP A 456 6.35 16.03 35.93
C ASP A 456 5.64 15.01 35.05
N THR A 457 5.50 13.77 35.54
CA THR A 457 4.78 12.72 34.82
C THR A 457 3.26 12.94 34.85
N GLN A 458 2.74 13.57 35.90
CA GLN A 458 1.32 13.96 35.97
C GLN A 458 1.00 15.07 34.95
N TYR A 459 1.89 16.06 34.76
CA TYR A 459 1.75 17.04 33.67
C TYR A 459 1.82 16.38 32.30
N ALA A 460 2.72 15.40 32.11
CA ALA A 460 2.78 14.63 30.87
C ALA A 460 1.48 13.85 30.59
N ALA A 461 0.91 13.21 31.61
CA ALA A 461 -0.38 12.54 31.51
C ALA A 461 -1.50 13.53 31.15
N ARG A 462 -1.50 14.72 31.76
CA ARG A 462 -2.49 15.76 31.45
C ARG A 462 -2.43 16.28 30.03
N LEU A 463 -1.24 16.41 29.44
CA LEU A 463 -1.11 16.78 28.03
C LEU A 463 -1.53 15.64 27.08
N LEU A 464 -1.37 14.39 27.51
CA LEU A 464 -1.81 13.22 26.75
C LEU A 464 -3.33 13.02 26.79
N GLY A 465 -3.97 13.25 27.93
CA GLY A 465 -5.40 13.02 28.14
C GLY A 465 -6.31 13.49 27.00
N PRO A 466 -6.24 14.78 26.59
CA PRO A 466 -7.02 15.33 25.49
C PRO A 466 -6.80 14.63 24.14
N LEU A 467 -5.60 14.12 23.89
CA LEU A 467 -5.28 13.38 22.66
C LEU A 467 -5.93 11.99 22.64
N LEU A 468 -6.16 11.40 23.81
CA LEU A 468 -6.68 10.05 23.96
C LEU A 468 -8.22 9.96 23.98
N ARG A 469 -8.94 11.03 24.31
CA ARG A 469 -10.43 10.98 24.51
C ARG A 469 -11.19 10.65 23.23
N ASP A 470 -10.78 11.22 22.09
CA ASP A 470 -11.52 11.13 20.83
C ASP A 470 -10.79 10.30 19.76
N ARG A 471 -9.75 9.54 20.16
CA ARG A 471 -8.89 8.76 19.25
C ARG A 471 -8.65 7.36 19.79
N GLU A 472 -8.45 6.40 18.88
CA GLU A 472 -8.13 5.01 19.25
C GLU A 472 -6.63 4.84 19.51
N ILE A 473 -6.09 5.58 20.48
CA ILE A 473 -4.68 5.52 20.86
C ILE A 473 -4.54 4.65 22.11
N GLU A 474 -3.69 3.62 22.06
CA GLU A 474 -3.32 2.81 23.21
C GLU A 474 -2.23 3.51 24.02
N LEU A 475 -2.50 3.79 25.30
CA LEU A 475 -1.51 4.32 26.23
C LEU A 475 -0.97 3.19 27.12
N ASP A 476 0.35 3.00 27.08
CA ASP A 476 1.06 2.11 27.99
C ASP A 476 1.84 2.94 29.02
N VAL A 477 1.49 2.78 30.29
CA VAL A 477 2.18 3.44 31.40
C VAL A 477 3.21 2.47 31.97
N LEU A 478 4.49 2.83 31.92
CA LEU A 478 5.60 1.96 32.30
C LEU A 478 6.20 2.39 33.64
N CYS A 479 6.15 1.50 34.64
CA CYS A 479 6.87 1.65 35.89
C CYS A 479 8.07 0.69 35.94
N VAL A 480 9.26 1.21 36.18
CA VAL A 480 10.49 0.41 36.32
C VAL A 480 10.74 0.13 37.79
N SER A 481 10.57 -1.13 38.21
CA SER A 481 10.79 -1.58 39.59
C SER A 481 12.27 -1.76 39.89
N GLU A 482 12.74 -1.22 41.02
CA GLU A 482 14.11 -1.37 41.53
C GLU A 482 14.38 -2.73 42.18
N SER A 483 13.33 -3.52 42.44
CA SER A 483 13.42 -4.87 43.01
C SER A 483 13.02 -5.90 41.96
N GLY A 484 13.85 -6.94 41.80
CA GLY A 484 13.60 -8.12 40.96
C GLY A 484 12.45 -8.99 41.47
N ALA A 485 11.26 -8.40 41.62
CA ALA A 485 10.03 -9.11 41.90
C ALA A 485 9.27 -9.26 40.58
N GLU A 486 9.37 -10.46 39.99
CA GLU A 486 8.44 -10.94 38.98
C GLU A 486 7.01 -10.81 39.53
N SER A 487 6.26 -9.80 39.06
CA SER A 487 4.81 -9.85 39.01
C SER A 487 4.44 -10.33 37.62
N GLY A 488 4.46 -11.65 37.43
CA GLY A 488 3.95 -12.26 36.23
C GLY A 488 2.42 -12.21 36.25
N ASN A 489 1.85 -11.43 35.34
CA ASN A 489 0.59 -11.79 34.70
C ASN A 489 0.69 -11.42 33.22
N ASP A 490 0.52 -12.45 32.40
CA ASP A 490 0.36 -12.47 30.94
C ASP A 490 1.54 -11.95 30.10
N VAL A 491 2.42 -12.87 29.70
CA VAL A 491 2.49 -13.47 28.35
C VAL A 491 3.78 -14.30 28.28
N ALA A 492 3.69 -15.61 28.49
CA ALA A 492 4.76 -16.56 28.12
C ALA A 492 4.13 -17.91 27.78
N GLY A 493 3.44 -17.92 26.64
CA GLY A 493 2.67 -19.06 26.15
C GLY A 493 3.31 -19.82 25.00
N ALA A 494 4.64 -19.95 24.89
CA ALA A 494 5.23 -20.85 23.89
C ALA A 494 6.74 -21.07 24.12
N ALA A 495 7.13 -21.98 25.02
CA ALA A 495 8.36 -22.78 24.88
C ALA A 495 8.73 -23.61 26.12
N THR A 496 7.81 -24.19 26.90
CA THR A 496 8.20 -25.30 27.83
C THR A 496 7.02 -26.11 28.36
N ARG A 497 6.17 -26.66 27.47
CA ARG A 497 5.27 -27.77 27.84
C ARG A 497 5.77 -29.07 27.26
N LEU A 498 6.87 -29.58 27.81
CA LEU A 498 7.28 -30.98 27.66
C LEU A 498 8.24 -31.36 28.79
N ARG A 499 7.73 -31.44 30.02
CA ARG A 499 8.01 -32.52 30.98
C ARG A 499 7.47 -32.21 32.38
N ARG A 500 6.87 -33.26 32.95
CA ARG A 500 6.48 -33.45 34.36
C ARG A 500 5.21 -32.75 34.83
N GLY A 501 4.10 -33.43 34.60
CA GLY A 501 3.11 -33.57 35.65
C GLY A 501 3.64 -34.44 36.81
N LEU A 502 2.95 -34.28 37.94
CA LEU A 502 3.01 -35.02 39.21
C LEU A 502 3.87 -34.42 40.35
N VAL A 503 3.13 -34.13 41.43
CA VAL A 503 3.52 -33.93 42.84
C VAL A 503 3.95 -32.50 43.24
N SER A 504 3.02 -31.70 43.77
CA SER A 504 2.86 -31.53 45.23
C SER A 504 1.87 -30.39 45.53
N TRP A 505 0.62 -30.75 45.79
CA TRP A 505 -0.26 -29.92 46.62
C TRP A 505 0.26 -29.96 48.07
N LEU A 506 0.10 -28.84 48.80
CA LEU A 506 0.33 -28.61 50.25
C LEU A 506 1.69 -28.03 50.67
N ARG A 507 1.84 -26.69 50.61
CA ARG A 507 2.43 -25.85 51.68
C ARG A 507 1.88 -24.41 51.61
N PRO A 508 1.41 -23.81 52.72
CA PRO A 508 1.13 -22.38 52.76
C PRO A 508 2.44 -21.62 52.91
N THR A 509 2.86 -20.87 51.90
CA THR A 509 4.03 -19.99 51.99
C THR A 509 3.60 -18.60 52.46
N VAL A 510 4.19 -18.21 53.58
CA VAL A 510 4.13 -16.89 54.21
C VAL A 510 4.50 -15.83 53.15
N ARG A 511 3.54 -14.95 52.79
CA ARG A 511 3.82 -13.72 52.02
C ARG A 511 4.78 -12.86 52.85
N SER A 512 6.01 -12.69 52.38
CA SER A 512 6.95 -11.72 52.94
C SER A 512 6.37 -10.31 52.80
N SER A 513 6.44 -9.53 53.87
CA SER A 513 5.91 -8.17 53.98
C SER A 513 6.45 -7.18 52.93
N ASN A 514 7.61 -7.44 52.32
CA ASN A 514 8.24 -6.51 51.38
C ASN A 514 7.58 -6.48 49.98
N THR A 515 7.06 -7.60 49.49
CA THR A 515 6.41 -7.69 48.16
C THR A 515 5.02 -7.05 48.13
N ALA A 516 4.33 -6.99 49.28
CA ALA A 516 3.02 -6.33 49.36
C ALA A 516 3.14 -4.79 49.37
N VAL A 517 4.22 -4.25 49.94
CA VAL A 517 4.47 -2.80 50.01
C VAL A 517 4.84 -2.24 48.64
N VAL A 518 5.69 -2.93 47.88
CA VAL A 518 6.11 -2.48 46.52
C VAL A 518 4.95 -2.56 45.51
N ALA A 519 4.08 -3.58 45.62
CA ALA A 519 2.88 -3.67 44.79
C ALA A 519 1.88 -2.53 45.09
N ASP A 520 1.73 -2.15 46.37
CA ASP A 520 0.87 -1.04 46.80
C ASP A 520 1.42 0.33 46.36
N GLU A 521 2.74 0.49 46.30
CA GLU A 521 3.39 1.72 45.80
C GLU A 521 3.27 1.85 44.27
N THR A 522 3.45 0.74 43.54
CA THR A 522 3.33 0.73 42.07
C THR A 522 1.90 1.05 41.62
N GLU A 523 0.89 0.53 42.33
CA GLU A 523 -0.51 0.84 42.03
C GLU A 523 -0.85 2.31 42.29
N ARG A 524 -0.33 2.90 43.38
CA ARG A 524 -0.49 4.35 43.62
C ARG A 524 0.12 5.20 42.51
N ILE A 525 1.26 4.78 41.94
CA ILE A 525 1.88 5.48 40.81
C ILE A 525 0.95 5.46 39.59
N PHE A 526 0.36 4.30 39.26
CA PHE A 526 -0.60 4.20 38.16
C PHE A 526 -1.84 5.05 38.40
N ASP A 527 -2.42 5.00 39.59
CA ASP A 527 -3.62 5.76 39.94
C ASP A 527 -3.37 7.28 39.86
N LEU A 528 -2.17 7.76 40.25
CA LEU A 528 -1.78 9.16 40.11
C LEU A 528 -1.70 9.63 38.65
N VAL A 529 -1.16 8.80 37.76
CA VAL A 529 -1.07 9.09 36.32
C VAL A 529 -2.46 9.06 35.70
N GLU A 530 -3.26 8.04 36.01
CA GLU A 530 -4.61 7.86 35.47
C GLU A 530 -5.56 8.99 35.87
N ALA A 531 -5.47 9.47 37.12
CA ALA A 531 -6.25 10.62 37.58
C ALA A 531 -6.01 11.88 36.74
N ASN A 532 -4.82 12.01 36.14
CA ASN A 532 -4.42 13.17 35.34
C ASN A 532 -4.68 13.02 33.84
N LEU A 533 -5.12 11.86 33.35
CA LEU A 533 -5.54 11.69 31.94
C LEU A 533 -6.90 12.35 31.65
N GLY A 534 -7.66 12.70 32.69
CA GLY A 534 -8.98 13.29 32.58
C GLY A 534 -10.09 12.29 32.24
N GLU A 535 -11.33 12.70 32.47
CA GLU A 535 -12.51 11.86 32.24
C GLU A 535 -12.70 11.49 30.76
N GLY A 536 -13.18 10.28 30.48
CA GLY A 536 -13.47 9.81 29.11
C GLY A 536 -12.30 9.14 28.40
N THR A 537 -11.11 9.07 29.01
CA THR A 537 -9.98 8.31 28.47
C THR A 537 -10.16 6.81 28.69
N ARG A 538 -9.70 6.00 27.72
CA ARG A 538 -9.64 4.53 27.89
C ARG A 538 -8.62 4.18 28.97
N GLN A 539 -8.87 3.10 29.71
CA GLN A 539 -7.96 2.67 30.76
C GLN A 539 -6.60 2.29 30.16
N PRO A 540 -5.49 2.92 30.60
CA PRO A 540 -4.18 2.61 30.07
C PRO A 540 -3.73 1.21 30.47
N ARG A 541 -2.83 0.63 29.67
CA ARG A 541 -2.18 -0.62 30.04
C ARG A 541 -1.08 -0.32 31.04
N ARG A 542 -1.20 -0.92 32.22
CA ARG A 542 -0.21 -0.83 33.30
C ARG A 542 0.93 -1.81 33.02
N LEU A 543 2.13 -1.32 32.73
CA LEU A 543 3.32 -2.13 32.49
C LEU A 543 4.30 -1.97 33.65
N THR A 544 4.70 -3.08 34.26
CA THR A 544 5.80 -3.10 35.23
C THR A 544 6.94 -3.91 34.65
N ARG A 545 8.15 -3.34 34.63
CA ARG A 545 9.37 -4.03 34.20
C ARG A 545 10.40 -4.02 35.33
N ALA A 546 11.10 -5.12 35.50
CA ALA A 546 12.28 -5.15 36.35
C ALA A 546 13.40 -4.39 35.65
N ARG A 547 14.17 -3.61 36.41
CA ARG A 547 15.36 -2.94 35.89
C ARG A 547 16.36 -3.98 35.35
N THR A 548 16.75 -3.83 34.09
CA THR A 548 17.79 -4.66 33.44
C THR A 548 19.17 -4.15 33.91
N ASP A 549 19.69 -3.11 33.26
CA ASP A 549 20.98 -2.47 33.60
C ASP A 549 20.77 -1.05 34.15
N SER A 550 19.98 -0.24 33.43
CA SER A 550 19.58 1.11 33.83
C SER A 550 18.10 1.35 33.53
N VAL A 551 17.50 2.35 34.17
CA VAL A 551 16.11 2.73 33.88
C VAL A 551 15.95 3.13 32.42
N ALA A 552 16.92 3.87 31.87
CA ALA A 552 16.95 4.26 30.46
C ALA A 552 16.94 3.06 29.52
N GLU A 553 17.73 2.03 29.83
CA GLU A 553 17.84 0.82 29.01
C GLU A 553 16.55 0.02 28.99
N THR A 554 15.90 -0.16 30.13
CA THR A 554 14.58 -0.80 30.18
C THR A 554 13.52 -0.01 29.42
N ILE A 555 13.57 1.33 29.46
CA ILE A 555 12.67 2.18 28.65
C ILE A 555 12.96 2.01 27.16
N LEU A 556 14.23 1.99 26.76
CA LEU A 556 14.65 1.84 25.37
C LEU A 556 14.28 0.46 24.82
N GLU A 557 14.51 -0.62 25.57
CA GLU A 557 14.10 -1.98 25.23
C GLU A 557 12.59 -2.04 24.96
N GLU A 558 11.76 -1.50 25.86
CA GLU A 558 10.32 -1.48 25.67
C GLU A 558 9.92 -0.58 24.49
N SER A 559 10.58 0.57 24.29
CA SER A 559 10.25 1.50 23.19
C SER A 559 10.36 0.88 21.79
N THR A 560 11.13 -0.22 21.63
CA THR A 560 11.23 -0.96 20.37
C THR A 560 10.00 -1.79 20.02
N ALA A 561 9.03 -1.93 20.93
CA ALA A 561 7.81 -2.72 20.74
C ALA A 561 6.74 -2.03 19.87
N GLY A 562 7.15 -1.15 18.95
CA GLY A 562 6.27 -0.46 18.01
C GLY A 562 5.45 0.67 18.63
N TYR A 563 6.10 1.55 19.41
CA TYR A 563 5.47 2.78 19.91
C TYR A 563 5.68 3.94 18.93
N ASP A 564 4.67 4.78 18.74
CA ASP A 564 4.73 5.93 17.83
C ASP A 564 5.24 7.21 18.52
N LEU A 565 5.15 7.25 19.85
CA LEU A 565 5.60 8.36 20.68
C LEU A 565 6.01 7.87 22.08
N VAL A 566 7.15 8.35 22.56
CA VAL A 566 7.60 8.19 23.95
C VAL A 566 7.45 9.51 24.68
N VAL A 567 6.74 9.52 25.80
CA VAL A 567 6.51 10.73 26.59
C VAL A 567 7.20 10.61 27.94
N LEU A 568 8.02 11.60 28.29
CA LEU A 568 8.84 11.62 29.50
C LEU A 568 8.50 12.85 30.34
N GLY A 569 8.22 12.66 31.62
CA GLY A 569 8.23 13.75 32.60
C GLY A 569 9.66 14.03 33.08
N GLU A 570 10.03 15.29 33.20
CA GLU A 570 11.31 15.69 33.80
C GLU A 570 11.18 16.93 34.70
N ALA A 571 11.41 16.75 35.99
CA ALA A 571 11.40 17.85 36.96
C ALA A 571 12.57 18.85 36.80
N GLY A 572 13.62 18.49 36.04
CA GLY A 572 14.76 19.35 35.73
C GLY A 572 15.84 19.30 36.81
N THR A 573 17.11 19.15 36.40
CA THR A 573 18.23 18.90 37.32
C THR A 573 19.18 20.09 37.49
N GLY A 574 19.26 21.00 36.50
CA GLY A 574 20.23 22.10 36.49
C GLY A 574 19.62 23.49 36.43
N ARG A 575 19.96 24.37 37.37
CA ARG A 575 19.54 25.79 37.40
C ARG A 575 20.52 26.73 36.72
N THR A 576 21.72 26.25 36.42
CA THR A 576 22.77 27.04 35.75
C THR A 576 23.08 26.49 34.34
N PRO A 577 23.56 27.33 33.39
CA PRO A 577 23.85 26.91 32.02
C PRO A 577 24.84 25.72 31.91
N ASP A 578 25.74 25.58 32.89
CA ASP A 578 26.76 24.54 32.94
C ASP A 578 26.23 23.19 33.47
N GLU A 579 25.03 23.17 34.06
CA GLU A 579 24.39 21.95 34.56
C GLU A 579 23.52 21.28 33.47
N PRO A 580 23.40 19.95 33.48
CA PRO A 580 22.51 19.23 32.57
C PRO A 580 21.07 19.71 32.72
N LEU A 581 20.35 19.78 31.60
CA LEU A 581 18.94 20.20 31.58
C LEU A 581 18.03 19.10 32.11
N PHE A 582 18.32 17.86 31.68
CA PHE A 582 17.56 16.67 32.02
C PHE A 582 18.40 15.68 32.84
N SER A 583 17.76 14.65 33.37
CA SER A 583 18.48 13.52 33.97
C SER A 583 19.22 12.70 32.91
N ASP A 584 20.28 11.99 33.32
CA ASP A 584 21.01 11.03 32.45
C ASP A 584 20.08 10.00 31.80
N THR A 585 18.95 9.69 32.47
CA THR A 585 17.95 8.76 31.93
C THR A 585 17.21 9.38 30.76
N VAL A 586 16.69 10.59 30.92
CA VAL A 586 15.94 11.30 29.88
C VAL A 586 16.87 11.66 28.71
N ASP A 587 18.08 12.15 28.98
CA ASP A 587 19.10 12.45 27.96
C ASP A 587 19.42 11.22 27.09
N ARG A 588 19.58 10.05 27.70
CA ARG A 588 19.87 8.80 26.98
C ARG A 588 18.67 8.32 26.17
N VAL A 589 17.46 8.34 26.75
CA VAL A 589 16.24 7.88 26.05
C VAL A 589 15.98 8.73 24.82
N ILE A 590 16.04 10.06 24.92
CA ILE A 590 15.79 10.97 23.80
C ILE A 590 16.81 10.78 22.66
N GLN A 591 18.06 10.45 22.97
CA GLN A 591 19.11 10.26 21.95
C GLN A 591 19.03 8.89 21.25
N GLU A 592 18.62 7.85 21.97
CA GLU A 592 18.72 6.46 21.50
C GLU A 592 17.38 5.88 21.04
N THR A 593 16.25 6.52 21.36
CA THR A 593 14.93 6.01 20.96
C THR A 593 14.71 6.13 19.44
N THR A 594 14.05 5.13 18.86
CA THR A 594 13.68 5.10 17.44
C THR A 594 12.38 5.83 17.14
N SER A 595 11.64 6.22 18.17
CA SER A 595 10.34 6.88 18.08
C SER A 595 10.47 8.34 18.51
N PRO A 596 9.68 9.28 17.95
CA PRO A 596 9.64 10.65 18.45
C PRO A 596 9.44 10.71 19.97
N ALA A 597 10.14 11.65 20.61
CA ALA A 597 10.14 11.80 22.07
C ALA A 597 9.55 13.16 22.48
N MET A 598 8.57 13.15 23.38
CA MET A 598 8.07 14.35 24.05
C MET A 598 8.59 14.42 25.47
N VAL A 599 9.25 15.51 25.82
CA VAL A 599 9.71 15.78 27.18
C VAL A 599 8.86 16.89 27.77
N VAL A 600 8.18 16.60 28.87
CA VAL A 600 7.40 17.57 29.62
C VAL A 600 8.20 18.01 30.82
N SER A 601 8.80 19.19 30.71
CA SER A 601 9.63 19.76 31.75
C SER A 601 8.82 20.65 32.69
N THR A 602 9.00 20.45 34.00
CA THR A 602 8.33 21.23 35.05
C THR A 602 9.33 21.98 35.94
N GLN A 603 10.45 22.41 35.34
CA GLN A 603 11.60 22.96 36.07
C GLN A 603 11.26 24.15 36.99
N SER A 604 10.30 24.98 36.58
CA SER A 604 9.81 26.15 37.31
C SER A 604 8.53 25.90 38.12
N VAL A 605 7.89 24.73 37.96
CA VAL A 605 6.59 24.39 38.52
C VAL A 605 6.69 23.09 39.33
N GLN A 606 6.77 23.20 40.65
CA GLN A 606 6.99 22.06 41.55
C GLN A 606 5.70 21.49 42.17
N THR A 607 4.54 22.04 41.82
CA THR A 607 3.23 21.60 42.32
C THR A 607 2.60 20.57 41.38
N ALA A 608 1.61 19.82 41.88
CA ALA A 608 0.78 18.99 41.01
C ALA A 608 0.02 19.85 39.98
N PRO A 609 -0.31 19.31 38.81
CA PRO A 609 -1.15 20.00 37.82
C PRO A 609 -2.51 20.39 38.43
N PRO A 610 -3.04 21.60 38.12
CA PRO A 610 -4.39 21.99 38.53
C PRO A 610 -5.49 21.13 37.86
N ASP A 611 -6.66 20.99 38.48
CA ASP A 611 -7.75 20.17 37.90
C ASP A 611 -8.51 20.87 36.74
N GLU A 612 -8.29 22.17 36.54
CA GLU A 612 -8.97 22.98 35.53
C GLU A 612 -8.52 22.60 34.09
N PRO A 613 -9.36 22.76 33.06
CA PRO A 613 -8.94 22.52 31.66
C PRO A 613 -7.86 23.51 31.21
N LEU A 614 -7.15 23.18 30.13
CA LEU A 614 -6.17 24.11 29.54
C LEU A 614 -6.92 25.25 28.83
N GLU A 615 -6.57 26.50 29.11
CA GLU A 615 -7.16 27.67 28.46
C GLU A 615 -6.24 28.26 27.38
N ARG A 616 -4.91 28.22 27.59
CA ARG A 616 -3.93 28.88 26.73
C ARG A 616 -2.66 28.08 26.51
N ILE A 617 -2.35 27.85 25.24
CA ILE A 617 -1.11 27.20 24.79
C ILE A 617 -0.27 28.21 24.03
N LEU A 618 0.99 28.40 24.43
CA LEU A 618 1.95 29.17 23.63
C LEU A 618 2.71 28.22 22.71
N LEU A 619 2.71 28.50 21.41
CA LEU A 619 3.37 27.69 20.38
C LEU A 619 4.42 28.53 19.65
N PRO A 620 5.67 28.56 20.14
CA PRO A 620 6.78 29.18 19.41
C PRO A 620 7.15 28.33 18.18
N THR A 621 7.20 28.95 17.00
CA THR A 621 7.52 28.23 15.75
C THR A 621 8.55 28.97 14.91
N VAL A 622 9.37 28.18 14.21
CA VAL A 622 10.29 28.65 13.16
C VAL A 622 9.99 27.97 11.81
N GLY A 623 8.88 27.22 11.71
CA GLY A 623 8.46 26.53 10.48
C GLY A 623 9.32 25.33 10.12
N THR A 624 9.98 24.69 11.08
CA THR A 624 10.75 23.44 10.88
C THR A 624 9.85 22.20 11.00
N VAL A 625 10.34 21.03 10.56
CA VAL A 625 9.58 19.76 10.69
C VAL A 625 9.29 19.43 12.16
N SER A 626 10.27 19.60 13.05
CA SER A 626 10.08 19.40 14.49
C SER A 626 9.08 20.40 15.09
N SER A 627 9.05 21.65 14.56
CA SER A 627 7.98 22.61 14.90
C SER A 627 6.60 22.14 14.44
N ARG A 628 6.48 21.39 13.35
CA ARG A 628 5.20 20.86 12.86
C ARG A 628 4.60 19.83 13.81
N TYR A 629 5.39 18.88 14.34
CA TYR A 629 4.86 17.89 15.28
C TYR A 629 4.38 18.56 16.58
N ALA A 630 5.15 19.53 17.09
CA ALA A 630 4.75 20.35 18.22
C ALA A 630 3.46 21.13 17.94
N SER A 631 3.31 21.65 16.72
CA SER A 631 2.11 22.39 16.30
C SER A 631 0.88 21.47 16.22
N GLU A 632 0.98 20.32 15.56
CA GLU A 632 -0.12 19.36 15.47
C GLU A 632 -0.55 18.86 16.86
N LEU A 633 0.40 18.60 17.75
CA LEU A 633 0.12 18.23 19.14
C LEU A 633 -0.63 19.35 19.88
N ALA A 634 -0.12 20.59 19.80
CA ALA A 634 -0.73 21.74 20.44
C ALA A 634 -2.17 21.98 19.93
N PHE A 635 -2.39 21.87 18.62
CA PHE A 635 -3.71 22.03 18.02
C PHE A 635 -4.67 20.90 18.42
N ALA A 636 -4.20 19.65 18.47
CA ALA A 636 -5.03 18.53 18.88
C ALA A 636 -5.43 18.62 20.37
N ILE A 637 -4.52 19.03 21.24
CA ILE A 637 -4.81 19.31 22.66
C ILE A 637 -5.83 20.46 22.76
N ALA A 638 -5.57 21.58 22.06
CA ALA A 638 -6.44 22.75 22.10
C ALA A 638 -7.84 22.51 21.55
N ALA A 639 -7.98 21.70 20.50
CA ALA A 639 -9.28 21.35 19.93
C ALA A 639 -10.13 20.53 20.91
N SER A 640 -9.50 19.64 21.69
CA SER A 640 -10.19 18.81 22.69
C SER A 640 -10.54 19.58 23.96
N GLU A 641 -9.64 20.47 24.42
CA GLU A 641 -9.84 21.29 25.63
C GLU A 641 -10.54 22.63 25.35
N ASN A 642 -10.79 22.97 24.08
CA ASN A 642 -11.25 24.28 23.63
C ASN A 642 -10.34 25.44 24.08
N ALA A 643 -9.02 25.18 24.11
CA ALA A 643 -7.98 26.13 24.47
C ALA A 643 -7.64 27.07 23.29
N LEU A 644 -7.09 28.25 23.59
CA LEU A 644 -6.52 29.15 22.60
C LEU A 644 -5.03 28.85 22.40
N VAL A 645 -4.63 28.62 21.14
CA VAL A 645 -3.21 28.49 20.78
C VAL A 645 -2.69 29.84 20.24
N GLU A 646 -1.75 30.46 20.95
CA GLU A 646 -1.01 31.61 20.44
C GLU A 646 0.24 31.13 19.69
N ILE A 647 0.23 31.25 18.37
CA ILE A 647 1.33 30.92 17.48
C ILE A 647 2.28 32.10 17.43
N LEU A 648 3.48 31.94 17.99
CA LEU A 648 4.47 33.00 18.14
C LEU A 648 5.67 32.76 17.22
N HIS A 649 5.98 33.74 16.38
CA HIS A 649 7.26 33.81 15.69
C HIS A 649 8.05 35.04 16.17
N VAL A 650 9.26 34.82 16.69
CA VAL A 650 10.14 35.90 17.14
C VAL A 650 11.30 36.08 16.17
N VAL A 651 11.33 37.25 15.54
CA VAL A 651 12.41 37.68 14.65
C VAL A 651 13.53 38.30 15.50
N ALA A 652 14.75 37.78 15.38
CA ALA A 652 15.90 38.28 16.12
C ALA A 652 16.35 39.64 15.57
N GLU A 653 16.52 40.64 16.42
CA GLU A 653 17.09 41.92 16.01
C GLU A 653 18.61 41.79 15.77
N PRO A 654 19.15 42.36 14.67
CA PRO A 654 20.58 42.31 14.39
C PRO A 654 21.37 43.11 15.44
N GLN A 655 22.49 42.55 15.91
CA GLN A 655 23.37 43.22 16.86
C GLN A 655 24.08 44.43 16.22
N ALA A 656 24.45 45.43 17.02
CA ALA A 656 25.00 46.71 16.55
C ALA A 656 26.25 46.59 15.64
N ASP A 657 27.02 45.50 15.77
CA ASP A 657 28.20 45.24 14.93
C ASP A 657 27.84 44.72 13.51
N GLU A 658 26.65 44.15 13.31
CA GLU A 658 26.19 43.62 12.00
C GLU A 658 25.50 44.69 11.12
N GLN A 659 25.11 45.82 11.72
CA GLN A 659 24.47 46.94 11.00
C GLN A 659 25.42 47.61 9.99
N PHE A 660 26.74 47.49 10.17
CA PHE A 660 27.74 48.07 9.27
C PHE A 660 28.00 47.25 7.99
N ALA A 661 27.46 46.03 7.87
CA ALA A 661 27.71 45.12 6.76
C ALA A 661 26.52 44.93 5.80
N GLY A 662 25.59 45.88 5.71
CA GLY A 662 24.41 45.74 4.85
C GLY A 662 23.50 44.59 5.31
N GLY A 663 23.23 44.55 6.62
CA GLY A 663 22.47 43.49 7.28
C GLY A 663 21.07 43.25 6.69
N PRO A 664 20.48 42.08 6.98
CA PRO A 664 19.21 41.64 6.42
C PRO A 664 18.09 42.65 6.71
N ASP A 665 17.24 42.90 5.70
CA ASP A 665 16.06 43.75 5.82
C ASP A 665 15.06 43.13 6.82
N LEU A 666 14.95 43.74 8.00
CA LEU A 666 14.07 43.30 9.08
C LEU A 666 12.61 43.18 8.60
N SER A 667 12.16 44.06 7.70
CA SER A 667 10.81 44.01 7.14
C SER A 667 10.57 42.73 6.33
N ARG A 668 11.59 42.23 5.62
CA ARG A 668 11.50 40.97 4.88
C ARG A 668 11.45 39.76 5.82
N GLN A 669 12.20 39.79 6.93
CA GLN A 669 12.18 38.71 7.91
C GLN A 669 10.84 38.64 8.65
N VAL A 670 10.26 39.79 9.02
CA VAL A 670 8.90 39.86 9.58
C VAL A 670 7.87 39.28 8.59
N GLY A 671 7.95 39.63 7.30
CA GLY A 671 7.06 39.08 6.28
C GLY A 671 7.18 37.55 6.08
N ILE A 672 8.39 36.99 6.26
CA ILE A 672 8.57 35.52 6.29
C ILE A 672 7.92 34.94 7.56
N GLY A 673 8.10 35.59 8.71
CA GLY A 673 7.45 35.22 9.97
C GLY A 673 5.93 35.18 9.87
N GLU A 674 5.33 36.19 9.24
CA GLU A 674 3.88 36.25 8.97
C GLU A 674 3.39 35.08 8.12
N GLN A 675 4.15 34.70 7.08
CA GLN A 675 3.83 33.52 6.26
C GLN A 675 3.92 32.21 7.05
N ILE A 676 4.91 32.10 7.95
CA ILE A 676 5.07 30.91 8.80
C ILE A 676 3.87 30.79 9.75
N VAL A 677 3.55 31.84 10.51
CA VAL A 677 2.45 31.77 11.48
C VAL A 677 1.09 31.60 10.81
N GLU A 678 0.86 32.18 9.62
CA GLU A 678 -0.41 31.99 8.91
C GLU A 678 -0.55 30.57 8.36
N ARG A 679 0.55 29.95 7.92
CA ARG A 679 0.55 28.54 7.51
C ARG A 679 0.19 27.62 8.68
N GLU A 680 0.80 27.85 9.85
CA GLU A 680 0.47 27.09 11.08
C GLU A 680 -0.95 27.38 11.57
N ALA A 681 -1.44 28.62 11.43
CA ALA A 681 -2.81 28.97 11.79
C ALA A 681 -3.84 28.29 10.90
N ALA A 682 -3.56 28.17 9.59
CA ALA A 682 -4.42 27.43 8.67
C ALA A 682 -4.52 25.96 9.09
N LEU A 683 -3.39 25.36 9.47
CA LEU A 683 -3.32 24.00 10.03
C LEU A 683 -4.14 23.86 11.32
N GLY A 684 -3.96 24.76 12.28
CA GLY A 684 -4.70 24.72 13.55
C GLY A 684 -6.21 24.87 13.35
N ARG A 685 -6.65 25.79 12.47
CA ARG A 685 -8.08 25.95 12.12
C ARG A 685 -8.65 24.69 11.46
N GLN A 686 -7.88 24.03 10.59
CA GLN A 686 -8.28 22.77 9.95
C GLN A 686 -8.45 21.63 10.98
N LEU A 687 -7.63 21.62 12.03
CA LEU A 687 -7.72 20.68 13.15
C LEU A 687 -8.78 21.05 14.19
N GLY A 688 -9.52 22.16 14.01
CA GLY A 688 -10.57 22.60 14.92
C GLY A 688 -10.07 23.40 16.14
N ALA A 689 -8.81 23.81 16.15
CA ALA A 689 -8.25 24.62 17.24
C ALA A 689 -8.57 26.11 17.07
N SER A 690 -8.77 26.81 18.19
CA SER A 690 -8.81 28.28 18.22
C SER A 690 -7.39 28.81 18.20
N VAL A 691 -7.03 29.62 17.19
CA VAL A 691 -5.65 30.10 17.00
C VAL A 691 -5.55 31.63 16.94
N LEU A 692 -4.47 32.16 17.50
CA LEU A 692 -4.05 33.56 17.41
C LEU A 692 -2.62 33.61 16.85
N THR A 693 -2.34 34.47 15.88
CA THR A 693 -1.00 34.64 15.30
C THR A 693 -0.32 35.89 15.83
N THR A 694 0.93 35.75 16.26
CA THR A 694 1.77 36.85 16.75
C THR A 694 3.15 36.77 16.12
N VAL A 695 3.57 37.86 15.47
CA VAL A 695 4.97 38.06 15.03
C VAL A 695 5.54 39.23 15.81
N THR A 696 6.69 39.03 16.45
CA THR A 696 7.37 40.07 17.25
C THR A 696 8.86 40.12 16.93
N THR A 697 9.48 41.25 17.19
CA THR A 697 10.93 41.45 17.04
C THR A 697 11.55 41.62 18.41
N ALA A 698 12.65 40.92 18.69
CA ALA A 698 13.34 41.03 19.97
C ALA A 698 14.85 40.80 19.83
N ALA A 699 15.64 41.47 20.67
CA ALA A 699 17.08 41.26 20.74
C ALA A 699 17.45 39.85 21.25
N SER A 700 16.61 39.25 22.10
CA SER A 700 16.74 37.85 22.55
C SER A 700 15.41 37.13 22.36
N PRO A 701 15.28 36.30 21.30
CA PRO A 701 14.06 35.56 21.03
C PRO A 701 13.59 34.63 22.16
N GLU A 702 14.53 33.96 22.83
CA GLU A 702 14.24 33.09 23.98
C GLU A 702 13.66 33.86 25.17
N ALA A 703 14.17 35.06 25.47
CA ALA A 703 13.64 35.88 26.55
C ALA A 703 12.23 36.39 26.23
N GLU A 704 11.98 36.80 24.98
CA GLU A 704 10.65 37.23 24.53
C GLU A 704 9.61 36.10 24.60
N ILE A 705 9.98 34.85 24.28
CA ILE A 705 9.08 33.70 24.43
C ILE A 705 8.66 33.53 25.90
N VAL A 706 9.61 33.58 26.82
CA VAL A 706 9.35 33.45 28.27
C VAL A 706 8.52 34.61 28.80
N GLU A 707 8.85 35.84 28.41
CA GLU A 707 8.08 37.03 28.80
C GLU A 707 6.65 36.99 28.23
N ARG A 708 6.49 36.50 26.99
CA ARG A 708 5.17 36.34 26.39
C ARG A 708 4.32 35.33 27.15
N ALA A 709 4.88 34.17 27.48
CA ALA A 709 4.19 33.15 28.28
C ALA A 709 3.72 33.68 29.64
N ALA A 710 4.54 34.50 30.30
CA ALA A 710 4.18 35.13 31.57
C ALA A 710 3.12 36.22 31.42
N ARG A 711 3.15 36.99 30.32
CA ARG A 711 2.18 38.07 30.07
C ARG A 711 0.81 37.57 29.65
N THR A 712 0.75 36.41 29.02
CA THR A 712 -0.50 35.86 28.49
C THR A 712 -1.08 34.77 29.39
N ASP A 713 -0.44 34.51 30.54
CA ASP A 713 -0.77 33.44 31.49
C ASP A 713 -0.91 32.09 30.75
N ALA A 714 0.10 31.72 29.97
CA ALA A 714 0.10 30.46 29.23
C ALA A 714 0.19 29.26 30.17
N ASP A 715 -0.69 28.27 30.00
CA ASP A 715 -0.71 27.05 30.82
C ASP A 715 0.45 26.10 30.47
N VAL A 716 0.86 26.10 29.20
CA VAL A 716 1.96 25.28 28.69
C VAL A 716 2.59 25.94 27.46
N ILE A 717 3.91 25.79 27.33
CA ILE A 717 4.64 26.08 26.09
C ILE A 717 4.88 24.77 25.35
N VAL A 718 4.42 24.66 24.11
CA VAL A 718 4.68 23.49 23.25
C VAL A 718 5.65 23.90 22.15
N MET A 719 6.75 23.18 22.01
CA MET A 719 7.82 23.57 21.08
C MET A 719 8.54 22.37 20.48
N GLY A 720 8.95 22.50 19.23
CA GLY A 720 9.75 21.49 18.53
C GLY A 720 11.24 21.77 18.63
N SER A 721 12.04 20.71 18.69
CA SER A 721 13.50 20.79 18.69
C SER A 721 14.11 19.61 17.93
N ASP A 722 15.26 19.83 17.30
CA ASP A 722 16.09 18.76 16.76
C ASP A 722 17.14 18.38 17.82
N VAL A 723 17.16 17.12 18.24
CA VAL A 723 18.19 16.65 19.18
C VAL A 723 19.52 16.45 18.47
N ARG A 724 20.56 17.10 19.01
CA ARG A 724 21.94 16.86 18.60
C ARG A 724 22.68 16.13 19.71
N ALA A 725 23.23 14.96 19.38
CA ALA A 725 24.13 14.24 20.28
C ALA A 725 25.49 14.96 20.31
N ILE A 726 25.65 15.89 21.24
CA ILE A 726 26.92 16.59 21.49
C ILE A 726 27.38 16.13 22.87
N SER A 727 28.34 15.19 22.93
CA SER A 727 28.83 14.55 24.16
C SER A 727 27.83 13.58 24.82
N ARG A 728 27.89 13.36 26.14
CA ARG A 728 26.98 12.46 26.88
C ARG A 728 25.59 13.06 27.17
N ARG A 729 25.25 14.24 26.61
CA ARG A 729 24.05 15.02 26.91
C ARG A 729 23.28 15.38 25.64
N ALA A 730 21.95 15.41 25.70
CA ALA A 730 21.13 15.81 24.57
C ALA A 730 21.14 17.34 24.47
N PHE A 731 21.51 17.89 23.30
CA PHE A 731 21.47 19.32 23.06
C PHE A 731 20.28 19.67 22.19
N LEU A 732 19.33 20.44 22.76
CA LEU A 732 18.09 20.88 22.12
C LEU A 732 18.19 22.27 21.44
N GLY A 733 19.38 22.87 21.46
CA GLY A 733 19.61 24.24 21.01
C GLY A 733 19.45 25.27 22.15
N HIS A 734 20.28 26.31 22.12
CA HIS A 734 20.35 27.33 23.18
C HIS A 734 19.01 28.00 23.48
N ARG A 735 18.18 28.24 22.45
CA ARG A 735 16.87 28.87 22.61
C ARG A 735 15.90 27.97 23.39
N VAL A 736 15.86 26.69 23.05
CA VAL A 736 14.98 25.71 23.71
C VAL A 736 15.41 25.49 25.15
N GLU A 737 16.71 25.29 25.40
CA GLU A 737 17.21 25.13 26.77
C GLU A 737 16.95 26.37 27.64
N HIS A 738 17.02 27.58 27.08
CA HIS A 738 16.69 28.80 27.82
C HIS A 738 15.21 28.87 28.19
N VAL A 739 14.31 28.54 27.26
CA VAL A 739 12.86 28.53 27.52
C VAL A 739 12.52 27.49 28.59
N VAL A 740 13.03 26.26 28.46
CA VAL A 740 12.79 25.19 29.45
C VAL A 740 13.21 25.60 30.87
N ARG A 741 14.34 26.32 31.01
CA ARG A 741 14.84 26.75 32.33
C ARG A 741 14.07 27.89 32.97
N ASN A 742 13.52 28.79 32.16
CA ASN A 742 13.03 30.09 32.63
C ASN A 742 11.52 30.30 32.44
N ALA A 743 10.82 29.41 31.72
CA ALA A 743 9.38 29.52 31.50
C ALA A 743 8.62 29.53 32.85
N PRO A 744 7.53 30.31 32.98
CA PRO A 744 6.71 30.35 34.18
C PRO A 744 5.76 29.14 34.32
N CYS A 745 5.66 28.32 33.28
CA CYS A 745 4.76 27.18 33.16
C CYS A 745 5.52 25.97 32.59
N PRO A 746 4.92 24.76 32.59
CA PRO A 746 5.53 23.59 31.97
C PRO A 746 5.85 23.78 30.49
N VAL A 747 6.93 23.13 30.04
CA VAL A 747 7.38 23.17 28.64
C VAL A 747 7.38 21.76 28.07
N ALA A 748 6.57 21.53 27.05
CA ALA A 748 6.56 20.30 26.27
C ALA A 748 7.46 20.46 25.04
N VAL A 749 8.58 19.76 25.04
CA VAL A 749 9.53 19.75 23.92
C VAL A 749 9.36 18.45 23.14
N LEU A 750 8.98 18.56 21.87
CA LEU A 750 9.00 17.43 20.94
C LEU A 750 10.34 17.35 20.21
N SER A 751 10.96 16.18 20.27
CA SER A 751 12.11 15.79 19.45
C SER A 751 11.68 14.76 18.42
N ALA A 752 12.10 14.97 17.18
CA ALA A 752 11.89 14.07 16.05
C ALA A 752 13.24 13.69 15.41
#